data_AF-A0A2Z2NSH8-F1
#
_entry.id   AF-A0A2Z2NSH8-F1
#
_cell.length_a   1.000
_cell.length_b   1.000
_cell.length_c   1.000
_cell.angle_alpha   90.00
_cell.angle_beta   90.00
_cell.angle_gamma   90.00
#
_symmetry.space_group_name_H-M   'P 1'
#
loop_
_entity.id
_entity.type
_entity.pdbx_description
1 polymer ?
#
loop_
_entity_poly.entity_id
_entity_poly.type
_entity_poly.pdbx_seq_one_letter_code
_entity_poly.pdbx_strand_id
1 'polypeptide(L)'
;MFDKHIPSVITVGYKRLPPLALLFALALVSGCSSSSNSNPSNDAPPSGTDTGNVPDDATPDTDNDTGDNPDTTTGGEPDTDNTDTPTVVVSPEITPDRVLEPLPSQPLTPAPGADSEPVRSTGPVTTVSEFFVVRNPDRDLDDDFGVLTDADFEAGPLPAVTYIPDDVDTSTNSLPYFENLNDVEVFAGEELNLVLRPLDADGGIPGLFPYAIPPGARYVDNLNGTRSLIWQPLQPDVGIREFTITATDPVEPYYRTERTVRIRVKMPSDPQSIVNRSPSINEIKPHTLRVNDPVTLYIKVTDPNGTIPTLEIANPPAGATIVPHYSEPDFTILRFTPRTAETLVLELTAIDSDDASLTYSRTVTLEVLEEDDFIRPGSRLRDLAASRDLLFGYAALQGFYERPDGALYADIAAEEFNFVTTENSLKWDLLNPLPGKYRWAQADNLIQLAKVSRQAVHGHTLVWYTQLPGWIKRSELADRETHMREFIDRVLTRYADDVPIWDVVNEALEADGTLRHSTWYEAMGGDFIDIAFRQARLSAPDATLLYNDYDVSFAGPKSDGLIALMTSLKDAGTPVDGVGFQMHLDADFDRFDEVAATFQKMADLDLDIYITELDVSIRNGMTEAQQAVVYEEVLSLCLEQARCKAYQIWGFTDMYSWRDEFNPLIFDRRYQTKPAYAALQRRLSEN
;
A
#
# COMPACT_ATOMS: atom_id res chain seq x y z
N MET A 1 -47.66 3.37 23.38
CA MET A 1 -48.72 2.58 24.04
C MET A 1 -48.60 1.17 23.49
N PHE A 2 -48.36 0.16 24.35
CA PHE A 2 -47.81 -1.17 23.99
C PHE A 2 -46.37 -1.06 23.43
N ASP A 3 -45.30 -1.53 24.06
CA ASP A 3 -45.08 -2.51 25.15
C ASP A 3 -45.33 -3.98 24.78
N LYS A 4 -44.24 -4.74 24.64
CA LYS A 4 -44.17 -6.20 24.77
C LYS A 4 -42.73 -6.67 25.02
N HIS A 5 -42.60 -7.71 25.84
CA HIS A 5 -41.42 -8.13 26.58
C HIS A 5 -40.89 -9.50 26.11
N ILE A 6 -39.56 -9.72 26.24
CA ILE A 6 -38.89 -10.98 26.71
C ILE A 6 -38.90 -12.19 25.72
N PRO A 7 -37.90 -13.12 25.71
CA PRO A 7 -36.87 -13.39 26.74
C PRO A 7 -35.38 -13.42 26.35
N SER A 8 -34.59 -13.26 27.41
CA SER A 8 -33.19 -13.64 27.60
C SER A 8 -32.84 -15.11 27.28
N VAL A 9 -31.63 -15.36 26.75
CA VAL A 9 -31.06 -16.70 26.57
C VAL A 9 -29.98 -17.02 27.62
N ILE A 10 -30.32 -17.98 28.48
CA ILE A 10 -29.50 -18.95 29.22
C ILE A 10 -27.97 -18.79 29.17
N THR A 11 -27.38 -18.42 30.30
CA THR A 11 -25.95 -18.63 30.60
C THR A 11 -25.68 -20.08 31.02
N VAL A 12 -24.83 -20.82 30.30
CA VAL A 12 -24.33 -22.14 30.73
C VAL A 12 -22.93 -21.99 31.29
N GLY A 13 -22.79 -22.00 32.62
CA GLY A 13 -21.48 -21.94 33.28
C GLY A 13 -20.83 -23.33 33.40
N TYR A 14 -19.61 -23.48 32.88
CA TYR A 14 -18.75 -24.62 33.19
C TYR A 14 -17.65 -24.21 34.17
N LYS A 15 -17.80 -24.63 35.44
CA LYS A 15 -16.69 -24.73 36.40
C LYS A 15 -16.10 -26.12 36.35
N ARG A 16 -14.78 -26.24 36.14
CA ARG A 16 -13.98 -27.34 36.71
C ARG A 16 -12.66 -26.80 37.26
N LEU A 17 -12.20 -27.46 38.32
CA LEU A 17 -11.03 -27.14 39.14
C LEU A 17 -9.83 -28.02 38.74
N PRO A 18 -8.58 -27.62 39.07
CA PRO A 18 -7.36 -28.42 38.93
C PRO A 18 -7.31 -29.55 40.01
N PRO A 19 -6.26 -30.40 40.19
CA PRO A 19 -4.88 -30.33 39.64
C PRO A 19 -4.25 -31.69 39.22
N LEU A 20 -2.99 -31.68 38.73
CA LEU A 20 -1.87 -32.39 39.39
C LEU A 20 -0.50 -32.01 38.79
N ALA A 21 0.53 -31.99 39.63
CA ALA A 21 1.93 -31.83 39.22
C ALA A 21 2.65 -33.19 39.18
N LEU A 22 3.71 -33.30 38.37
CA LEU A 22 4.73 -34.34 38.55
C LEU A 22 6.14 -33.77 38.29
N LEU A 23 7.07 -34.07 39.20
CA LEU A 23 8.49 -33.70 39.15
C LEU A 23 9.34 -34.89 38.63
N PHE A 24 10.65 -34.62 38.50
CA PHE A 24 11.80 -35.50 38.19
C PHE A 24 12.16 -35.64 36.69
N ALA A 25 13.44 -35.62 36.28
CA ALA A 25 14.68 -35.11 36.91
C ALA A 25 15.83 -35.00 35.87
N LEU A 26 16.88 -34.24 36.21
CA LEU A 26 18.14 -34.08 35.44
C LEU A 26 18.91 -35.39 35.18
N ALA A 27 19.59 -35.45 34.02
CA ALA A 27 20.95 -36.00 33.90
C ALA A 27 21.71 -35.42 32.69
N LEU A 28 22.80 -34.69 32.94
CA LEU A 28 23.84 -34.33 31.97
C LEU A 28 24.95 -35.41 31.97
N VAL A 29 25.44 -35.86 30.81
CA VAL A 29 26.87 -36.21 30.58
C VAL A 29 27.23 -36.02 29.09
N SER A 30 28.39 -35.41 28.82
CA SER A 30 28.97 -35.18 27.48
C SER A 30 29.72 -36.40 26.90
N GLY A 31 29.96 -36.43 25.59
CA GLY A 31 30.91 -37.38 24.99
C GLY A 31 31.15 -37.22 23.48
N CYS A 32 32.35 -36.82 23.08
CA CYS A 32 32.78 -36.77 21.67
C CYS A 32 33.33 -38.13 21.20
N SER A 33 33.19 -38.50 19.91
CA SER A 33 34.32 -38.78 18.98
C SER A 33 33.98 -39.63 17.72
N SER A 34 34.32 -39.06 16.55
CA SER A 34 34.88 -39.66 15.30
C SER A 34 34.66 -41.13 14.86
N SER A 35 34.36 -41.29 13.55
CA SER A 35 34.98 -42.18 12.51
C SER A 35 33.90 -42.64 11.49
N SER A 36 33.89 -42.24 10.20
CA SER A 36 34.82 -42.38 9.05
C SER A 36 34.63 -43.66 8.21
N ASN A 37 34.16 -43.49 6.96
CA ASN A 37 34.35 -44.35 5.76
C ASN A 37 33.50 -43.78 4.60
N SER A 38 33.81 -43.89 3.30
CA SER A 38 35.08 -44.02 2.56
C SER A 38 34.76 -43.95 1.05
N ASN A 39 35.41 -43.07 0.28
CA ASN A 39 35.36 -43.03 -1.20
C ASN A 39 36.22 -44.20 -1.78
N PRO A 40 36.08 -44.67 -3.05
CA PRO A 40 36.35 -43.91 -4.29
C PRO A 40 35.41 -44.32 -5.47
N SER A 41 35.63 -44.13 -6.79
CA SER A 41 36.77 -43.68 -7.63
C SER A 41 36.34 -43.17 -9.03
N ASN A 42 37.24 -42.39 -9.64
CA ASN A 42 37.39 -41.98 -11.06
C ASN A 42 37.10 -43.05 -12.15
N ASP A 43 36.81 -42.64 -13.40
CA ASP A 43 37.85 -42.48 -14.45
C ASP A 43 37.32 -41.86 -15.77
N ALA A 44 38.25 -41.40 -16.65
CA ALA A 44 37.98 -40.54 -17.81
C ALA A 44 38.21 -41.21 -19.21
N PRO A 45 38.83 -40.59 -20.24
CA PRO A 45 38.20 -40.34 -21.56
C PRO A 45 38.84 -41.18 -22.72
N PRO A 46 38.65 -40.87 -24.04
CA PRO A 46 39.53 -39.86 -24.68
C PRO A 46 39.08 -39.14 -25.99
N SER A 47 39.68 -37.95 -26.22
CA SER A 47 40.28 -37.39 -27.46
C SER A 47 39.49 -37.04 -28.75
N GLY A 48 39.77 -35.84 -29.29
CA GLY A 48 39.73 -35.57 -30.75
C GLY A 48 39.70 -34.11 -31.26
N THR A 49 40.80 -33.32 -31.12
CA THR A 49 41.36 -32.28 -32.06
C THR A 49 40.46 -31.40 -32.96
N ASP A 50 40.73 -30.13 -33.32
CA ASP A 50 41.78 -29.09 -33.03
C ASP A 50 41.37 -27.84 -33.88
N THR A 51 41.30 -26.60 -33.40
CA THR A 51 42.34 -25.54 -33.56
C THR A 51 41.74 -24.16 -33.22
N GLY A 52 42.55 -23.20 -32.76
CA GLY A 52 42.29 -21.75 -32.98
C GLY A 52 42.32 -20.79 -31.78
N ASN A 53 43.52 -20.45 -31.31
CA ASN A 53 43.90 -19.24 -30.52
C ASN A 53 42.99 -18.81 -29.35
N VAL A 54 43.29 -19.18 -28.09
CA VAL A 54 44.36 -18.66 -27.20
C VAL A 54 43.97 -17.33 -26.51
N PRO A 55 43.92 -17.28 -25.15
CA PRO A 55 43.14 -16.28 -24.43
C PRO A 55 43.94 -15.65 -23.25
N ASP A 56 43.21 -15.27 -22.20
CA ASP A 56 43.60 -15.08 -20.78
C ASP A 56 44.45 -13.83 -20.43
N ASP A 57 44.10 -12.95 -19.48
CA ASP A 57 43.39 -13.00 -18.17
C ASP A 57 44.35 -12.98 -16.96
N ALA A 58 43.81 -12.61 -15.80
CA ALA A 58 44.36 -12.63 -14.44
C ALA A 58 45.21 -11.43 -13.95
N THR A 59 44.57 -10.68 -13.04
CA THR A 59 45.06 -10.14 -11.75
C THR A 59 46.05 -11.06 -10.98
N PRO A 60 46.71 -10.66 -9.87
CA PRO A 60 46.52 -9.44 -9.05
C PRO A 60 47.83 -8.69 -8.72
N ASP A 61 47.73 -7.65 -7.89
CA ASP A 61 48.87 -6.87 -7.39
C ASP A 61 49.15 -7.16 -5.90
N THR A 62 50.42 -7.15 -5.48
CA THR A 62 50.83 -7.30 -4.07
C THR A 62 52.12 -6.53 -3.77
N ASP A 63 52.06 -5.71 -2.72
CA ASP A 63 53.15 -5.25 -1.85
C ASP A 63 54.26 -4.30 -2.37
N ASN A 64 54.31 -3.16 -1.68
CA ASN A 64 55.52 -2.54 -1.07
C ASN A 64 56.52 -1.72 -1.91
N ASP A 65 56.53 -0.40 -1.63
CA ASP A 65 57.58 0.30 -0.83
C ASP A 65 58.22 1.56 -1.49
N THR A 66 58.47 2.57 -0.64
CA THR A 66 59.22 3.83 -0.89
C THR A 66 58.71 4.79 -1.98
N GLY A 67 58.85 6.12 -1.89
CA GLY A 67 59.43 6.98 -0.85
C GLY A 67 59.72 8.40 -1.38
N ASP A 68 59.81 9.36 -0.44
CA ASP A 68 60.37 10.72 -0.55
C ASP A 68 59.70 11.84 -1.41
N ASN A 69 59.33 12.89 -0.65
CA ASN A 69 59.12 14.32 -1.00
C ASN A 69 60.52 15.00 -1.26
N PRO A 70 60.72 16.31 -1.61
CA PRO A 70 59.95 17.51 -1.18
C PRO A 70 59.87 18.75 -2.13
N ASP A 71 59.23 19.82 -1.63
CA ASP A 71 59.36 21.26 -1.98
C ASP A 71 58.93 21.73 -3.39
N THR A 72 58.45 22.96 -3.66
CA THR A 72 57.99 24.19 -2.93
C THR A 72 57.19 25.05 -3.97
N THR A 73 56.38 26.09 -3.71
CA THR A 73 55.95 26.89 -2.54
C THR A 73 54.62 27.62 -2.86
N THR A 74 54.09 28.40 -1.89
CA THR A 74 52.98 29.40 -1.94
C THR A 74 51.54 28.84 -2.02
N GLY A 75 50.57 29.30 -1.22
CA GLY A 75 50.62 30.26 -0.11
C GLY A 75 49.25 30.91 0.07
N GLY A 76 48.44 30.42 1.02
CA GLY A 76 47.05 30.86 1.18
C GLY A 76 46.60 30.87 2.63
N GLU A 77 46.00 32.01 3.02
CA GLU A 77 45.01 32.21 4.08
C GLU A 77 44.63 33.70 4.07
N PRO A 78 43.43 34.07 4.51
CA PRO A 78 42.14 33.42 4.31
C PRO A 78 41.18 34.37 3.56
N ASP A 79 40.10 33.85 2.98
CA ASP A 79 38.91 34.69 2.82
C ASP A 79 37.62 33.90 3.00
N THR A 80 36.65 34.56 3.61
CA THR A 80 35.37 34.01 4.01
C THR A 80 34.31 34.37 2.97
N ASP A 81 33.65 33.37 2.39
CA ASP A 81 32.22 33.50 2.15
C ASP A 81 31.54 32.13 2.25
N ASN A 82 30.80 31.93 3.34
CA ASN A 82 29.90 30.80 3.51
C ASN A 82 28.49 31.36 3.56
N THR A 83 27.86 31.46 2.39
CA THR A 83 26.44 31.76 2.26
C THR A 83 25.71 30.51 1.80
N ASP A 84 25.52 29.59 2.75
CA ASP A 84 24.23 28.90 2.84
C ASP A 84 23.16 30.00 2.81
N THR A 85 22.59 30.22 1.63
CA THR A 85 21.36 30.98 1.52
C THR A 85 20.29 30.02 2.01
N PRO A 86 19.59 30.28 3.13
CA PRO A 86 18.51 29.41 3.54
C PRO A 86 17.51 29.38 2.38
N THR A 87 17.17 28.19 1.89
CA THR A 87 15.96 28.01 1.09
C THR A 87 14.84 28.58 1.94
N VAL A 88 14.28 29.73 1.53
CA VAL A 88 13.24 30.37 2.31
C VAL A 88 12.03 29.48 2.19
N VAL A 89 11.79 28.66 3.21
CA VAL A 89 10.52 27.95 3.39
C VAL A 89 9.47 29.04 3.57
N VAL A 90 8.89 29.46 2.45
CA VAL A 90 7.81 30.46 2.43
C VAL A 90 6.62 29.79 3.09
N SER A 91 6.32 30.20 4.33
CA SER A 91 5.11 29.77 5.02
C SER A 91 3.91 29.97 4.10
N PRO A 92 3.07 28.94 3.88
CA PRO A 92 1.95 29.07 2.97
C PRO A 92 1.00 30.19 3.45
N GLU A 93 0.56 31.06 2.55
CA GLU A 93 -0.42 32.10 2.86
C GLU A 93 -1.78 31.44 3.12
N ILE A 94 -2.03 31.07 4.38
CA ILE A 94 -3.31 30.52 4.85
C ILE A 94 -4.17 31.66 5.38
N THR A 95 -5.43 31.72 4.93
CA THR A 95 -6.36 32.78 5.35
C THR A 95 -6.74 32.65 6.83
N PRO A 96 -6.41 33.63 7.70
CA PRO A 96 -6.74 33.55 9.13
C PRO A 96 -8.24 33.58 9.40
N ASP A 97 -8.67 32.86 10.45
CA ASP A 97 -10.06 32.85 10.97
C ASP A 97 -11.13 32.54 9.90
N ARG A 98 -10.78 31.78 8.86
CA ARG A 98 -11.70 31.41 7.77
C ARG A 98 -13.00 30.80 8.31
N VAL A 99 -14.13 31.29 7.81
CA VAL A 99 -15.45 30.69 8.00
C VAL A 99 -15.87 30.08 6.68
N LEU A 100 -16.16 28.79 6.66
CA LEU A 100 -16.65 28.12 5.45
C LEU A 100 -18.13 28.47 5.22
N GLU A 101 -18.46 28.88 4.00
CA GLU A 101 -19.86 28.95 3.55
C GLU A 101 -20.49 27.54 3.59
N PRO A 102 -21.79 27.40 3.87
CA PRO A 102 -22.47 26.10 3.85
C PRO A 102 -22.32 25.37 2.51
N LEU A 103 -22.23 24.03 2.55
CA LEU A 103 -22.30 23.20 1.35
C LEU A 103 -23.59 23.50 0.55
N PRO A 104 -23.55 23.43 -0.80
CA PRO A 104 -24.64 23.90 -1.64
C PRO A 104 -25.93 23.07 -1.48
N SER A 105 -27.08 23.75 -1.58
CA SER A 105 -28.41 23.14 -1.40
C SER A 105 -29.01 22.51 -2.67
N GLN A 106 -28.15 22.11 -3.61
CA GLN A 106 -28.09 20.72 -4.10
C GLN A 106 -26.60 20.36 -4.15
N PRO A 107 -26.19 19.16 -3.70
CA PRO A 107 -24.79 18.75 -3.82
C PRO A 107 -24.42 18.56 -5.30
N LEU A 108 -23.15 18.79 -5.65
CA LEU A 108 -22.61 18.59 -6.99
C LEU A 108 -22.62 17.12 -7.39
N THR A 109 -22.44 16.23 -6.42
CA THR A 109 -22.58 14.78 -6.61
C THR A 109 -23.82 14.24 -5.89
N PRO A 110 -24.51 13.20 -6.40
CA PRO A 110 -25.59 12.55 -5.66
C PRO A 110 -25.15 12.08 -4.28
N ALA A 111 -26.03 12.17 -3.28
CA ALA A 111 -25.79 11.56 -1.99
C ALA A 111 -25.79 10.01 -2.11
N PRO A 112 -25.04 9.27 -1.25
CA PRO A 112 -24.99 7.82 -1.30
C PRO A 112 -26.40 7.19 -1.27
N GLY A 113 -26.70 6.34 -2.25
CA GLY A 113 -27.99 5.69 -2.40
C GLY A 113 -28.05 4.27 -1.81
N ALA A 114 -29.19 3.61 -2.00
CA ALA A 114 -29.36 2.19 -1.65
C ALA A 114 -28.50 1.22 -2.49
N ASP A 115 -27.89 1.73 -3.56
CA ASP A 115 -26.87 1.08 -4.40
C ASP A 115 -25.45 1.18 -3.79
N SER A 116 -25.24 2.11 -2.85
CA SER A 116 -23.99 2.29 -2.12
C SER A 116 -23.99 1.57 -0.75
N GLU A 117 -25.17 1.35 -0.16
CA GLU A 117 -25.29 0.77 1.18
C GLU A 117 -24.98 -0.74 1.18
N PRO A 118 -24.02 -1.23 1.99
CA PRO A 118 -23.61 -2.63 1.95
C PRO A 118 -24.71 -3.63 2.26
N VAL A 119 -24.74 -4.71 1.49
CA VAL A 119 -25.61 -5.87 1.73
C VAL A 119 -24.83 -6.96 2.43
N ARG A 120 -25.53 -7.79 3.23
CA ARG A 120 -24.92 -8.93 3.92
C ARG A 120 -24.23 -9.86 2.91
N SER A 121 -22.96 -10.19 3.15
CA SER A 121 -22.25 -11.18 2.34
C SER A 121 -22.92 -12.55 2.52
N THR A 122 -23.23 -13.21 1.40
CA THR A 122 -23.84 -14.54 1.37
C THR A 122 -22.79 -15.57 1.03
N GLY A 123 -21.77 -15.67 1.88
CA GLY A 123 -20.63 -16.54 1.68
C GLY A 123 -19.93 -16.89 2.98
N PRO A 124 -18.99 -17.84 2.93
CA PRO A 124 -18.13 -18.18 4.04
C PRO A 124 -16.89 -17.28 4.07
N VAL A 125 -16.40 -17.03 5.28
CA VAL A 125 -15.22 -16.21 5.57
C VAL A 125 -14.24 -17.01 6.43
N THR A 126 -12.98 -16.60 6.51
CA THR A 126 -11.95 -17.32 7.28
C THR A 126 -11.90 -16.95 8.77
N THR A 127 -12.81 -16.13 9.28
CA THR A 127 -12.65 -15.54 10.62
C THR A 127 -13.12 -16.46 11.74
N VAL A 128 -12.31 -16.63 12.79
CA VAL A 128 -12.70 -17.40 14.01
C VAL A 128 -13.75 -16.69 14.86
N SER A 129 -13.79 -15.36 14.84
CA SER A 129 -14.81 -14.56 15.52
C SER A 129 -16.10 -14.49 14.70
N GLU A 130 -17.25 -14.61 15.37
CA GLU A 130 -18.57 -14.34 14.77
C GLU A 130 -18.74 -12.83 14.54
N PHE A 131 -18.38 -12.35 13.35
CA PHE A 131 -18.87 -11.08 12.81
C PHE A 131 -19.45 -11.26 11.41
N PHE A 132 -20.37 -10.39 11.01
CA PHE A 132 -21.06 -10.50 9.73
C PHE A 132 -20.41 -9.62 8.68
N VAL A 133 -19.64 -10.25 7.79
CA VAL A 133 -19.10 -9.56 6.61
C VAL A 133 -20.24 -9.07 5.71
N VAL A 134 -20.12 -7.82 5.27
CA VAL A 134 -20.93 -7.18 4.24
C VAL A 134 -20.15 -7.06 2.94
N ARG A 135 -20.86 -6.87 1.83
CA ARG A 135 -20.32 -6.59 0.50
C ARG A 135 -21.05 -5.38 -0.09
N ASN A 136 -20.42 -4.70 -1.05
CA ASN A 136 -21.13 -3.68 -1.82
C ASN A 136 -22.25 -4.35 -2.65
N PRO A 137 -23.40 -3.69 -2.89
CA PRO A 137 -24.50 -4.24 -3.69
C PRO A 137 -24.03 -4.64 -5.09
N ASP A 138 -23.36 -3.69 -5.73
CA ASP A 138 -22.72 -3.83 -7.04
C ASP A 138 -21.20 -3.96 -6.83
N ARG A 139 -20.62 -5.07 -7.30
CA ARG A 139 -19.17 -5.30 -7.22
C ARG A 139 -18.47 -4.56 -8.33
N ASP A 140 -18.98 -4.76 -9.55
CA ASP A 140 -18.50 -4.17 -10.77
C ASP A 140 -19.29 -2.86 -10.97
N LEU A 141 -18.76 -1.79 -10.39
CA LEU A 141 -19.11 -0.45 -10.85
C LEU A 141 -18.36 -0.27 -12.17
N ASP A 142 -19.01 -0.62 -13.28
CA ASP A 142 -18.56 -0.19 -14.61
C ASP A 142 -18.37 1.33 -14.58
N ASP A 143 -17.21 1.81 -15.02
CA ASP A 143 -16.94 3.25 -15.18
C ASP A 143 -17.68 3.76 -16.43
N ASP A 144 -19.02 3.73 -16.34
CA ASP A 144 -19.94 4.32 -17.31
C ASP A 144 -19.74 5.85 -17.43
N PHE A 145 -18.98 6.46 -16.51
CA PHE A 145 -18.38 7.81 -16.66
C PHE A 145 -17.15 7.79 -17.60
N GLY A 146 -17.18 6.94 -18.62
CA GLY A 146 -16.06 6.68 -19.51
C GLY A 146 -16.26 5.65 -20.61
N VAL A 147 -17.49 5.21 -20.95
CA VAL A 147 -17.70 4.42 -22.19
C VAL A 147 -17.52 5.34 -23.40
N LEU A 148 -16.26 5.51 -23.79
CA LEU A 148 -15.83 6.28 -24.94
C LEU A 148 -16.53 5.75 -26.18
N THR A 149 -17.32 6.62 -26.80
CA THR A 149 -18.09 6.31 -27.99
C THR A 149 -17.22 6.46 -29.24
N ASP A 150 -17.67 5.92 -30.37
CA ASP A 150 -17.02 6.20 -31.64
C ASP A 150 -16.95 7.72 -31.92
N ALA A 151 -17.92 8.52 -31.45
CA ALA A 151 -17.89 9.97 -31.60
C ALA A 151 -16.77 10.64 -30.78
N ASP A 152 -16.40 10.09 -29.62
CA ASP A 152 -15.28 10.59 -28.82
C ASP A 152 -13.95 10.31 -29.51
N PHE A 153 -13.79 9.13 -30.12
CA PHE A 153 -12.60 8.83 -30.93
C PHE A 153 -12.53 9.67 -32.22
N GLU A 154 -13.66 9.87 -32.93
CA GLU A 154 -13.71 10.74 -34.12
C GLU A 154 -13.54 12.25 -33.78
N ALA A 155 -13.65 12.65 -32.51
CA ALA A 155 -13.28 14.01 -32.08
C ALA A 155 -11.76 14.26 -32.16
N GLY A 156 -10.97 13.19 -32.25
CA GLY A 156 -9.52 13.23 -32.35
C GLY A 156 -8.79 13.35 -31.00
N PRO A 157 -7.45 13.44 -31.03
CA PRO A 157 -6.64 13.40 -29.83
C PRO A 157 -6.97 14.52 -28.86
N LEU A 158 -7.12 14.17 -27.58
CA LEU A 158 -7.28 15.15 -26.51
C LEU A 158 -6.12 16.17 -26.51
N PRO A 159 -6.34 17.42 -26.05
CA PRO A 159 -5.24 18.38 -25.87
C PRO A 159 -4.22 17.85 -24.86
N ALA A 160 -2.97 18.29 -24.99
CA ALA A 160 -1.95 18.01 -23.99
C ALA A 160 -2.23 18.80 -22.69
N VAL A 161 -1.99 18.20 -21.53
CA VAL A 161 -2.01 18.89 -20.23
C VAL A 161 -0.57 19.22 -19.86
N THR A 162 -0.31 20.45 -19.42
CA THR A 162 1.04 20.98 -19.24
C THR A 162 1.20 21.54 -17.84
N TYR A 163 2.27 21.13 -17.15
CA TYR A 163 2.61 21.58 -15.80
C TYR A 163 3.90 22.39 -15.89
N ILE A 164 3.88 23.62 -15.36
CA ILE A 164 4.98 24.58 -15.40
C ILE A 164 5.23 25.06 -13.97
N PRO A 165 6.38 24.73 -13.36
CA PRO A 165 6.77 25.29 -12.06
C PRO A 165 6.99 26.81 -12.14
N ASP A 166 6.71 27.52 -11.06
CA ASP A 166 6.74 29.00 -11.02
C ASP A 166 8.15 29.59 -11.14
N ASP A 167 9.20 28.80 -10.89
CA ASP A 167 10.61 29.17 -10.88
C ASP A 167 11.37 28.84 -12.19
N VAL A 168 10.72 28.12 -13.13
CA VAL A 168 11.32 27.78 -14.43
C VAL A 168 11.37 29.00 -15.37
N ASP A 169 12.57 29.41 -15.75
CA ASP A 169 12.76 30.39 -16.84
C ASP A 169 12.48 29.74 -18.21
N THR A 170 11.23 29.83 -18.63
CA THR A 170 10.72 29.33 -19.92
C THR A 170 11.36 29.97 -21.17
N SER A 171 12.30 30.92 -21.01
CA SER A 171 13.13 31.45 -22.11
C SER A 171 14.46 30.71 -22.29
N THR A 172 14.80 29.83 -21.34
CA THR A 172 16.04 29.03 -21.31
C THR A 172 15.82 27.53 -21.14
N ASN A 173 14.63 27.12 -20.69
CA ASN A 173 14.23 25.72 -20.61
C ASN A 173 12.82 25.55 -21.18
N SER A 174 12.59 24.49 -21.96
CA SER A 174 11.39 24.33 -22.80
C SER A 174 10.64 23.06 -22.47
N LEU A 175 9.33 23.20 -22.25
CA LEU A 175 8.46 22.09 -21.90
C LEU A 175 8.61 20.90 -22.88
N PRO A 176 8.85 19.66 -22.39
CA PRO A 176 8.95 18.49 -23.24
C PRO A 176 7.61 18.22 -23.94
N TYR A 177 7.65 17.68 -25.15
CA TYR A 177 6.46 17.44 -25.97
C TYR A 177 6.54 16.10 -26.71
N PHE A 178 5.41 15.63 -27.24
CA PHE A 178 5.36 14.39 -28.03
C PHE A 178 5.18 14.70 -29.52
N GLU A 179 6.05 14.14 -30.36
CA GLU A 179 5.91 14.28 -31.82
C GLU A 179 4.95 13.21 -32.37
N ASN A 180 3.95 13.63 -33.14
CA ASN A 180 3.03 12.75 -33.90
C ASN A 180 2.27 11.68 -33.07
N LEU A 181 2.16 11.87 -31.75
CA LEU A 181 1.38 10.97 -30.88
C LEU A 181 -0.12 11.23 -31.04
N ASN A 182 -0.78 10.35 -31.79
CA ASN A 182 -2.20 10.41 -32.13
C ASN A 182 -2.94 9.17 -31.61
N ASP A 183 -4.27 9.24 -31.60
CA ASP A 183 -5.16 8.11 -31.38
C ASP A 183 -5.00 7.06 -32.49
N VAL A 184 -5.18 5.78 -32.14
CA VAL A 184 -4.88 4.65 -33.02
C VAL A 184 -6.03 3.64 -33.07
N GLU A 185 -6.17 2.97 -34.21
CA GLU A 185 -7.14 1.90 -34.43
C GLU A 185 -6.41 0.59 -34.73
N VAL A 186 -6.87 -0.52 -34.14
CA VAL A 186 -6.29 -1.86 -34.30
C VAL A 186 -7.39 -2.92 -34.27
N PHE A 187 -7.19 -4.07 -34.92
CA PHE A 187 -8.11 -5.20 -34.80
C PHE A 187 -7.74 -6.12 -33.63
N ALA A 188 -8.73 -6.69 -32.96
CA ALA A 188 -8.50 -7.78 -32.03
C ALA A 188 -7.77 -8.94 -32.74
N GLY A 189 -6.70 -9.44 -32.14
CA GLY A 189 -5.75 -10.39 -32.71
C GLY A 189 -4.55 -9.77 -33.44
N GLU A 190 -4.55 -8.47 -33.75
CA GLU A 190 -3.42 -7.76 -34.38
C GLU A 190 -2.49 -7.14 -33.32
N GLU A 191 -1.18 -7.10 -33.58
CA GLU A 191 -0.22 -6.44 -32.68
C GLU A 191 -0.17 -4.92 -32.96
N LEU A 192 -0.63 -4.13 -31.99
CA LEU A 192 -0.34 -2.70 -31.90
C LEU A 192 1.08 -2.50 -31.34
N ASN A 193 1.91 -1.76 -32.06
CA ASN A 193 3.20 -1.29 -31.57
C ASN A 193 3.28 0.24 -31.71
N LEU A 194 3.01 0.93 -30.60
CA LEU A 194 2.98 2.39 -30.52
C LEU A 194 4.29 2.90 -29.89
N VAL A 195 5.15 3.51 -30.71
CA VAL A 195 6.42 4.09 -30.26
C VAL A 195 6.21 5.50 -29.74
N LEU A 196 6.34 5.68 -28.43
CA LEU A 196 6.26 6.97 -27.73
C LEU A 196 7.60 7.70 -27.85
N ARG A 197 7.53 8.91 -28.39
CA ARG A 197 8.68 9.77 -28.69
C ARG A 197 8.50 11.13 -28.04
N PRO A 198 9.00 11.32 -26.80
CA PRO A 198 9.12 12.64 -26.24
C PRO A 198 10.29 13.34 -26.93
N LEU A 199 10.22 14.66 -26.99
CA LEU A 199 11.28 15.54 -27.44
C LEU A 199 11.37 16.69 -26.46
N ASP A 200 12.59 17.15 -26.27
CA ASP A 200 12.92 18.39 -25.57
C ASP A 200 13.45 19.38 -26.61
N ALA A 201 13.10 20.65 -26.52
CA ALA A 201 13.58 21.65 -27.46
C ALA A 201 14.98 22.18 -27.10
N ASP A 202 15.35 22.16 -25.81
CA ASP A 202 16.65 22.59 -25.32
C ASP A 202 17.62 21.40 -25.15
N GLY A 203 17.06 20.19 -25.08
CA GLY A 203 17.77 18.93 -25.30
C GLY A 203 17.83 18.03 -24.07
N GLY A 204 18.51 16.89 -24.21
CA GLY A 204 18.42 15.80 -23.25
C GLY A 204 17.36 14.77 -23.67
N ILE A 205 17.01 13.88 -22.75
CA ILE A 205 16.02 12.81 -22.97
C ILE A 205 14.97 12.92 -21.87
N PRO A 206 13.74 13.36 -22.19
CA PRO A 206 12.67 13.43 -21.20
C PRO A 206 12.38 12.08 -20.55
N GLY A 207 12.03 12.11 -19.26
CA GLY A 207 11.47 10.95 -18.56
C GLY A 207 10.11 10.56 -19.15
N LEU A 208 9.74 9.27 -19.04
CA LEU A 208 8.52 8.73 -19.65
C LEU A 208 7.78 7.80 -18.70
N PHE A 209 6.63 8.28 -18.20
CA PHE A 209 5.84 7.61 -17.18
C PHE A 209 4.41 7.36 -17.69
N PRO A 210 4.01 6.11 -17.95
CA PRO A 210 2.67 5.81 -18.42
C PRO A 210 1.70 5.61 -17.26
N TYR A 211 0.43 5.93 -17.50
CA TYR A 211 -0.69 5.70 -16.60
C TYR A 211 -1.82 4.99 -17.34
N ALA A 212 -2.49 4.05 -16.65
CA ALA A 212 -3.58 3.23 -17.21
C ALA A 212 -3.23 2.48 -18.52
N ILE A 213 -2.05 1.84 -18.60
CA ILE A 213 -1.72 0.98 -19.75
C ILE A 213 -2.75 -0.17 -19.89
N PRO A 214 -3.14 -0.57 -21.11
CA PRO A 214 -4.12 -1.64 -21.29
C PRO A 214 -3.64 -2.98 -20.69
N PRO A 215 -4.54 -3.79 -20.10
CA PRO A 215 -4.19 -5.11 -19.58
C PRO A 215 -3.51 -5.99 -20.65
N GLY A 216 -2.41 -6.65 -20.26
CA GLY A 216 -1.60 -7.47 -21.16
C GLY A 216 -0.71 -6.68 -22.15
N ALA A 217 -0.74 -5.34 -22.14
CA ALA A 217 0.23 -4.54 -22.88
C ALA A 217 1.62 -4.60 -22.22
N ARG A 218 2.67 -4.53 -23.03
CA ARG A 218 4.06 -4.43 -22.57
C ARG A 218 4.57 -3.01 -22.82
N TYR A 219 5.16 -2.41 -21.80
CA TYR A 219 5.84 -1.13 -21.90
C TYR A 219 7.35 -1.36 -21.95
N VAL A 220 7.97 -1.15 -23.12
CA VAL A 220 9.34 -1.56 -23.40
C VAL A 220 10.23 -0.34 -23.60
N ASP A 221 11.38 -0.30 -22.90
CA ASP A 221 12.42 0.68 -23.17
C ASP A 221 13.20 0.30 -24.43
N ASN A 222 13.28 1.22 -25.40
CA ASN A 222 14.01 1.01 -26.66
C ASN A 222 15.50 1.40 -26.56
N LEU A 223 15.96 1.84 -25.37
CA LEU A 223 17.34 2.25 -25.05
C LEU A 223 17.89 3.38 -25.94
N ASN A 224 16.99 4.23 -26.44
CA ASN A 224 17.31 5.33 -27.35
C ASN A 224 16.49 6.61 -27.07
N GLY A 225 15.97 6.76 -25.85
CA GLY A 225 15.08 7.85 -25.45
C GLY A 225 13.62 7.71 -25.90
N THR A 226 13.26 6.60 -26.54
CA THR A 226 11.86 6.25 -26.88
C THR A 226 11.42 5.00 -26.15
N ARG A 227 10.11 4.83 -25.95
CA ARG A 227 9.53 3.61 -25.39
C ARG A 227 8.42 3.08 -26.28
N SER A 228 8.21 1.77 -26.30
CA SER A 228 7.17 1.13 -27.11
C SER A 228 6.07 0.57 -26.21
N LEU A 229 4.81 0.97 -26.45
CA LEU A 229 3.65 0.25 -25.96
C LEU A 229 3.30 -0.84 -27.00
N ILE A 230 3.56 -2.10 -26.64
CA ILE A 230 3.29 -3.26 -27.49
C ILE A 230 2.11 -4.02 -26.89
N TRP A 231 1.00 -4.12 -27.63
CA TRP A 231 -0.24 -4.73 -27.16
C TRP A 231 -0.89 -5.53 -28.29
N GLN A 232 -1.41 -6.72 -27.98
CA GLN A 232 -2.17 -7.53 -28.92
C GLN A 232 -3.55 -7.79 -28.29
N PRO A 233 -4.53 -6.87 -28.48
CA PRO A 233 -5.87 -6.97 -27.90
C PRO A 233 -6.61 -8.22 -28.39
N LEU A 234 -7.57 -8.69 -27.61
CA LEU A 234 -8.39 -9.87 -27.88
C LEU A 234 -9.89 -9.50 -27.92
N GLN A 235 -10.76 -10.51 -28.01
CA GLN A 235 -12.22 -10.33 -28.06
C GLN A 235 -12.78 -9.45 -26.92
N PRO A 236 -12.30 -9.55 -25.66
CA PRO A 236 -12.81 -8.70 -24.56
C PRO A 236 -12.36 -7.23 -24.64
N ASP A 237 -11.32 -6.93 -25.41
CA ASP A 237 -10.74 -5.58 -25.49
C ASP A 237 -11.47 -4.65 -26.47
N VAL A 238 -12.43 -5.18 -27.23
CA VAL A 238 -13.22 -4.46 -28.23
C VAL A 238 -13.92 -3.24 -27.62
N GLY A 239 -13.97 -2.16 -28.40
CA GLY A 239 -14.40 -0.83 -27.94
C GLY A 239 -13.23 0.15 -27.97
N ILE A 240 -13.31 1.21 -27.16
CA ILE A 240 -12.24 2.20 -27.03
C ILE A 240 -11.61 2.06 -25.63
N ARG A 241 -10.30 2.27 -25.55
CA ARG A 241 -9.52 2.35 -24.31
C ARG A 241 -8.67 3.62 -24.34
N GLU A 242 -8.44 4.23 -23.19
CA GLU A 242 -7.48 5.33 -23.03
C GLU A 242 -6.29 4.87 -22.20
N PHE A 243 -5.10 5.36 -22.53
CA PHE A 243 -3.96 5.40 -21.62
C PHE A 243 -3.32 6.80 -21.68
N THR A 244 -2.64 7.20 -20.62
CA THR A 244 -1.94 8.49 -20.56
C THR A 244 -0.44 8.28 -20.50
N ILE A 245 0.34 9.16 -21.12
CA ILE A 245 1.80 9.20 -21.01
C ILE A 245 2.26 10.60 -20.61
N THR A 246 3.07 10.66 -19.56
CA THR A 246 3.70 11.87 -19.04
C THR A 246 5.15 11.91 -19.51
N ALA A 247 5.54 13.01 -20.18
CA ALA A 247 6.94 13.36 -20.45
C ALA A 247 7.41 14.39 -19.43
N THR A 248 8.47 14.10 -18.67
CA THR A 248 9.08 15.03 -17.71
C THR A 248 10.39 15.57 -18.26
N ASP A 249 10.65 16.85 -18.04
CA ASP A 249 11.90 17.50 -18.42
C ASP A 249 13.11 16.81 -17.76
N PRO A 250 14.27 16.73 -18.44
CA PRO A 250 15.45 16.03 -17.95
C PRO A 250 16.25 16.78 -16.87
N VAL A 251 15.99 18.08 -16.68
CA VAL A 251 16.61 18.96 -15.69
C VAL A 251 15.64 19.26 -14.54
N GLU A 252 14.36 19.52 -14.86
CA GLU A 252 13.33 19.89 -13.90
C GLU A 252 12.11 18.93 -13.94
N PRO A 253 12.10 17.84 -13.13
CA PRO A 253 11.09 16.78 -13.22
C PRO A 253 9.61 17.21 -13.10
N TYR A 254 9.32 18.36 -12.50
CA TYR A 254 7.95 18.89 -12.40
C TYR A 254 7.52 19.70 -13.63
N TYR A 255 8.43 20.09 -14.52
CA TYR A 255 8.15 20.68 -15.81
C TYR A 255 7.81 19.56 -16.81
N ARG A 256 6.52 19.36 -17.09
CA ARG A 256 6.06 18.11 -17.74
C ARG A 256 4.79 18.25 -18.59
N THR A 257 4.69 17.40 -19.59
CA THR A 257 3.53 17.31 -20.50
C THR A 257 2.88 15.94 -20.45
N GLU A 258 1.56 15.91 -20.32
CA GLU A 258 0.75 14.70 -20.37
C GLU A 258 -0.05 14.61 -21.67
N ARG A 259 -0.10 13.40 -22.24
CA ARG A 259 -0.88 13.07 -23.43
C ARG A 259 -1.73 11.83 -23.15
N THR A 260 -3.04 11.97 -23.25
CA THR A 260 -3.95 10.81 -23.31
C THR A 260 -4.13 10.37 -24.75
N VAL A 261 -4.05 9.06 -24.99
CA VAL A 261 -4.16 8.42 -26.30
C VAL A 261 -5.31 7.43 -26.28
N ARG A 262 -6.20 7.54 -27.26
CA ARG A 262 -7.31 6.59 -27.47
C ARG A 262 -6.88 5.47 -28.40
N ILE A 263 -7.19 4.25 -28.00
CA ILE A 263 -7.00 3.03 -28.80
C ILE A 263 -8.39 2.46 -29.08
N ARG A 264 -8.83 2.49 -30.35
CA ARG A 264 -10.06 1.81 -30.79
C ARG A 264 -9.72 0.40 -31.24
N VAL A 265 -10.25 -0.59 -30.53
CA VAL A 265 -10.15 -2.02 -30.85
C VAL A 265 -11.41 -2.47 -31.58
N LYS A 266 -11.27 -2.96 -32.82
CA LYS A 266 -12.36 -3.52 -33.63
C LYS A 266 -12.29 -5.03 -33.70
N MET A 267 -13.45 -5.69 -33.82
CA MET A 267 -13.45 -7.10 -34.24
C MET A 267 -12.97 -7.26 -35.68
N PRO A 268 -12.08 -8.22 -35.99
CA PRO A 268 -11.73 -8.57 -37.36
C PRO A 268 -12.94 -9.15 -38.11
N SER A 269 -12.89 -9.14 -39.44
CA SER A 269 -13.95 -9.68 -40.29
C SER A 269 -14.11 -11.20 -40.19
N ASP A 270 -13.07 -11.91 -39.76
CA ASP A 270 -13.09 -13.32 -39.38
C ASP A 270 -12.71 -13.44 -37.90
N PRO A 271 -13.67 -13.63 -36.98
CA PRO A 271 -13.39 -13.82 -35.56
C PRO A 271 -12.49 -15.03 -35.26
N GLN A 272 -12.38 -16.02 -36.16
CA GLN A 272 -11.51 -17.18 -35.97
C GLN A 272 -10.03 -16.88 -36.25
N SER A 273 -9.69 -15.69 -36.76
CA SER A 273 -8.29 -15.27 -36.90
C SER A 273 -7.63 -14.87 -35.59
N ILE A 274 -8.42 -14.68 -34.52
CA ILE A 274 -7.90 -14.35 -33.19
C ILE A 274 -7.38 -15.63 -32.55
N VAL A 275 -6.09 -15.65 -32.23
CA VAL A 275 -5.43 -16.81 -31.62
C VAL A 275 -6.03 -17.08 -30.24
N ASN A 276 -6.51 -18.30 -30.04
CA ASN A 276 -6.92 -18.78 -28.71
C ASN A 276 -5.67 -19.03 -27.85
N ARG A 277 -5.70 -18.63 -26.58
CA ARG A 277 -4.54 -18.63 -25.68
C ARG A 277 -4.86 -19.40 -24.41
N SER A 278 -3.86 -20.08 -23.84
CA SER A 278 -4.05 -20.76 -22.56
C SER A 278 -4.62 -19.83 -21.49
N PRO A 279 -5.56 -20.32 -20.67
CA PRO A 279 -6.07 -19.59 -19.52
C PRO A 279 -4.97 -19.38 -18.47
N SER A 280 -5.31 -18.64 -17.42
CA SER A 280 -4.41 -18.34 -16.31
C SER A 280 -5.12 -18.53 -14.97
N ILE A 281 -4.32 -18.75 -13.92
CA ILE A 281 -4.78 -18.79 -12.53
C ILE A 281 -4.10 -17.64 -11.79
N ASN A 282 -4.82 -16.95 -10.88
CA ASN A 282 -4.24 -15.91 -10.05
C ASN A 282 -3.04 -16.38 -9.23
N GLU A 283 -2.17 -15.44 -8.83
CA GLU A 283 -1.11 -15.76 -7.89
C GLU A 283 -1.68 -15.97 -6.49
N ILE A 284 -1.27 -17.09 -5.90
CA ILE A 284 -1.57 -17.51 -4.55
C ILE A 284 -0.22 -17.82 -3.94
N LYS A 285 0.36 -16.84 -3.22
CA LYS A 285 1.60 -17.02 -2.45
C LYS A 285 1.43 -18.22 -1.48
N PRO A 286 2.52 -18.89 -1.05
CA PRO A 286 2.42 -19.84 0.07
C PRO A 286 1.88 -19.16 1.32
N HIS A 287 1.06 -19.85 2.11
CA HIS A 287 0.51 -19.32 3.37
C HIS A 287 0.79 -20.29 4.52
N THR A 288 1.04 -19.73 5.70
CA THR A 288 1.05 -20.46 6.97
C THR A 288 -0.36 -20.44 7.57
N LEU A 289 -0.83 -21.59 8.00
CA LEU A 289 -2.15 -21.85 8.56
C LEU A 289 -1.99 -22.47 9.95
N ARG A 290 -3.04 -22.39 10.77
CA ARG A 290 -3.12 -23.06 12.07
C ARG A 290 -4.10 -24.22 12.01
N VAL A 291 -3.81 -25.32 12.71
CA VAL A 291 -4.77 -26.42 12.91
C VAL A 291 -6.09 -25.88 13.47
N ASN A 292 -7.21 -26.49 13.05
CA ASN A 292 -8.59 -26.13 13.42
C ASN A 292 -9.16 -24.79 12.89
N ASP A 293 -8.36 -23.90 12.30
CA ASP A 293 -8.86 -22.65 11.72
C ASP A 293 -9.59 -22.85 10.37
N PRO A 294 -10.66 -22.08 10.07
CA PRO A 294 -11.40 -22.21 8.81
C PRO A 294 -10.66 -21.55 7.65
N VAL A 295 -10.32 -22.34 6.63
CA VAL A 295 -9.60 -21.90 5.43
C VAL A 295 -10.56 -21.69 4.27
N THR A 296 -10.42 -20.57 3.57
CA THR A 296 -11.11 -20.26 2.31
C THR A 296 -10.07 -19.73 1.34
N LEU A 297 -10.04 -20.30 0.13
CA LEU A 297 -9.10 -19.94 -0.92
C LEU A 297 -9.88 -19.51 -2.16
N TYR A 298 -9.63 -18.28 -2.59
CA TYR A 298 -10.21 -17.66 -3.77
C TYR A 298 -9.29 -17.92 -4.98
N ILE A 299 -9.75 -18.79 -5.88
CA ILE A 299 -9.03 -19.18 -7.09
C ILE A 299 -9.74 -18.53 -8.28
N LYS A 300 -9.18 -17.42 -8.77
CA LYS A 300 -9.63 -16.78 -10.01
C LYS A 300 -9.01 -17.51 -11.18
N VAL A 301 -9.84 -17.95 -12.12
CA VAL A 301 -9.39 -18.47 -13.41
C VAL A 301 -9.81 -17.49 -14.48
N THR A 302 -8.90 -17.17 -15.40
CA THR A 302 -9.14 -16.12 -16.40
C THR A 302 -8.59 -16.52 -17.74
N ASP A 303 -9.47 -16.47 -18.74
CA ASP A 303 -9.11 -16.68 -20.13
C ASP A 303 -8.83 -15.33 -20.82
N PRO A 304 -7.67 -15.15 -21.48
CA PRO A 304 -7.40 -13.94 -22.27
C PRO A 304 -8.43 -13.70 -23.38
N ASN A 305 -9.03 -14.75 -23.94
CA ASN A 305 -10.01 -14.67 -25.01
C ASN A 305 -11.46 -14.44 -24.50
N GLY A 306 -11.66 -14.38 -23.18
CA GLY A 306 -12.95 -14.07 -22.54
C GLY A 306 -13.94 -15.24 -22.45
N THR A 307 -13.47 -16.47 -22.69
CA THR A 307 -14.23 -17.69 -22.40
C THR A 307 -14.25 -17.96 -20.88
N ILE A 308 -14.96 -19.01 -20.44
CA ILE A 308 -14.99 -19.44 -19.03
C ILE A 308 -14.30 -20.80 -18.93
N PRO A 309 -13.03 -20.85 -18.50
CA PRO A 309 -12.29 -22.10 -18.36
C PRO A 309 -12.85 -22.98 -17.24
N THR A 310 -12.49 -24.26 -17.29
CA THR A 310 -12.75 -25.19 -16.18
C THR A 310 -11.52 -25.29 -15.27
N LEU A 311 -11.75 -25.55 -13.98
CA LEU A 311 -10.70 -25.72 -12.97
C LEU A 311 -10.71 -27.15 -12.41
N GLU A 312 -9.58 -27.84 -12.53
CA GLU A 312 -9.30 -29.07 -11.80
C GLU A 312 -8.40 -28.77 -10.59
N ILE A 313 -8.72 -29.38 -9.44
CA ILE A 313 -7.92 -29.32 -8.22
C ILE A 313 -7.54 -30.76 -7.86
N ALA A 314 -6.27 -31.12 -8.02
CA ALA A 314 -5.80 -32.45 -7.64
C ALA A 314 -5.63 -32.56 -6.12
N ASN A 315 -6.00 -33.72 -5.57
CA ASN A 315 -5.86 -34.07 -4.14
C ASN A 315 -6.38 -32.98 -3.17
N PRO A 316 -7.64 -32.51 -3.30
CA PRO A 316 -8.17 -31.48 -2.41
C PRO A 316 -8.18 -31.97 -0.94
N PRO A 317 -8.01 -31.06 0.05
CA PRO A 317 -7.89 -31.45 1.46
C PRO A 317 -9.10 -32.24 1.98
N ALA A 318 -8.89 -33.04 3.02
CA ALA A 318 -9.93 -33.89 3.59
C ALA A 318 -11.14 -33.06 4.07
N GLY A 319 -12.33 -33.40 3.59
CA GLY A 319 -13.56 -32.67 3.90
C GLY A 319 -13.72 -31.33 3.19
N ALA A 320 -12.88 -31.03 2.18
CA ALA A 320 -12.98 -29.79 1.44
C ALA A 320 -14.28 -29.66 0.62
N THR A 321 -14.75 -28.43 0.46
CA THR A 321 -15.83 -28.07 -0.47
C THR A 321 -15.29 -27.14 -1.55
N ILE A 322 -15.62 -27.43 -2.81
CA ILE A 322 -15.28 -26.60 -3.97
C ILE A 322 -16.61 -26.12 -4.56
N VAL A 323 -16.80 -24.81 -4.66
CA VAL A 323 -18.01 -24.19 -5.24
C VAL A 323 -17.64 -22.97 -6.08
N PRO A 324 -18.38 -22.63 -7.15
CA PRO A 324 -18.30 -21.32 -7.78
C PRO A 324 -18.62 -20.22 -6.74
N HIS A 325 -17.97 -19.06 -6.86
CA HIS A 325 -18.33 -17.92 -6.02
C HIS A 325 -19.74 -17.43 -6.39
N TYR A 326 -20.54 -17.11 -5.38
CA TYR A 326 -21.99 -16.89 -5.51
C TYR A 326 -22.38 -15.65 -6.33
N SER A 327 -21.43 -14.73 -6.54
CA SER A 327 -21.60 -13.51 -7.33
C SER A 327 -20.47 -13.25 -8.34
N GLU A 328 -19.49 -14.15 -8.46
CA GLU A 328 -18.28 -13.94 -9.29
C GLU A 328 -17.96 -15.24 -10.05
N PRO A 329 -18.50 -15.43 -11.26
CA PRO A 329 -18.40 -16.72 -11.96
C PRO A 329 -16.96 -17.08 -12.40
N ASP A 330 -16.04 -16.11 -12.41
CA ASP A 330 -14.60 -16.28 -12.66
C ASP A 330 -13.82 -16.77 -11.43
N PHE A 331 -14.44 -16.80 -10.24
CA PHE A 331 -13.83 -17.30 -9.02
C PHE A 331 -14.41 -18.66 -8.59
N THR A 332 -13.50 -19.60 -8.31
CA THR A 332 -13.81 -20.84 -7.59
C THR A 332 -13.32 -20.74 -6.15
N ILE A 333 -14.17 -21.15 -5.22
CA ILE A 333 -13.90 -21.12 -3.78
C ILE A 333 -13.63 -22.54 -3.28
N LEU A 334 -12.38 -22.79 -2.88
CA LEU A 334 -11.99 -23.98 -2.13
C LEU A 334 -12.06 -23.67 -0.63
N ARG A 335 -12.65 -24.56 0.16
CA ARG A 335 -12.75 -24.40 1.62
C ARG A 335 -12.45 -25.69 2.35
N PHE A 336 -11.82 -25.61 3.52
CA PHE A 336 -11.60 -26.74 4.41
C PHE A 336 -11.27 -26.26 5.83
N THR A 337 -11.06 -27.19 6.75
CA THR A 337 -10.50 -26.91 8.08
C THR A 337 -9.46 -28.00 8.36
N PRO A 338 -8.15 -27.69 8.35
CA PRO A 338 -7.12 -28.69 8.61
C PRO A 338 -7.22 -29.20 10.06
N ARG A 339 -6.87 -30.47 10.26
CA ARG A 339 -7.00 -31.17 11.57
C ARG A 339 -5.68 -31.74 12.09
N THR A 340 -4.60 -31.49 11.36
CA THR A 340 -3.26 -32.04 11.54
C THR A 340 -2.26 -31.03 11.00
N ALA A 341 -1.15 -30.80 11.70
CA ALA A 341 -0.04 -30.04 11.13
C ALA A 341 0.63 -30.84 10.01
N GLU A 342 0.69 -30.26 8.82
CA GLU A 342 1.24 -30.86 7.60
C GLU A 342 1.46 -29.79 6.52
N THR A 343 2.30 -30.09 5.52
CA THR A 343 2.40 -29.26 4.32
C THR A 343 1.44 -29.78 3.26
N LEU A 344 0.37 -29.03 3.00
CA LEU A 344 -0.58 -29.30 1.92
C LEU A 344 -0.03 -28.74 0.61
N VAL A 345 -0.08 -29.54 -0.45
CA VAL A 345 0.35 -29.16 -1.80
C VAL A 345 -0.83 -29.36 -2.74
N LEU A 346 -1.40 -28.27 -3.24
CA LEU A 346 -2.53 -28.26 -4.17
C LEU A 346 -2.00 -28.07 -5.58
N GLU A 347 -2.34 -28.97 -6.50
CA GLU A 347 -2.10 -28.79 -7.93
C GLU A 347 -3.39 -28.28 -8.58
N LEU A 348 -3.35 -27.05 -9.07
CA LEU A 348 -4.46 -26.39 -9.75
C LEU A 348 -4.19 -26.44 -11.26
N THR A 349 -5.17 -26.87 -12.06
CA THR A 349 -5.07 -26.86 -13.53
C THR A 349 -6.30 -26.19 -14.13
N ALA A 350 -6.08 -25.08 -14.83
CA ALA A 350 -7.07 -24.43 -15.67
C ALA A 350 -7.04 -25.05 -17.07
N ILE A 351 -8.22 -25.33 -17.63
CA ILE A 351 -8.42 -25.93 -18.94
C ILE A 351 -9.40 -25.05 -19.72
N ASP A 352 -8.95 -24.56 -20.88
CA ASP A 352 -9.71 -23.76 -21.84
C ASP A 352 -11.02 -24.46 -22.26
N SER A 353 -12.10 -23.69 -22.47
CA SER A 353 -13.41 -24.25 -22.82
C SER A 353 -13.55 -24.69 -24.28
N ASP A 354 -12.76 -24.10 -25.16
CA ASP A 354 -12.88 -24.19 -26.62
C ASP A 354 -11.78 -25.10 -27.20
N ASP A 355 -10.58 -25.10 -26.60
CA ASP A 355 -9.49 -26.04 -26.88
C ASP A 355 -8.86 -26.63 -25.61
N ALA A 356 -9.38 -27.77 -25.15
CA ALA A 356 -8.90 -28.47 -23.97
C ALA A 356 -7.42 -28.95 -24.01
N SER A 357 -6.67 -28.72 -25.10
CA SER A 357 -5.21 -28.88 -25.11
C SER A 357 -4.46 -27.65 -24.56
N LEU A 358 -5.11 -26.49 -24.51
CA LEU A 358 -4.62 -25.27 -23.88
C LEU A 358 -4.91 -25.31 -22.37
N THR A 359 -3.87 -25.55 -21.59
CA THR A 359 -3.95 -25.62 -20.13
C THR A 359 -2.94 -24.70 -19.45
N TYR A 360 -3.20 -24.42 -18.18
CA TYR A 360 -2.26 -23.75 -17.29
C TYR A 360 -2.32 -24.38 -15.90
N SER A 361 -1.18 -24.89 -15.43
CA SER A 361 -1.08 -25.52 -14.10
C SER A 361 -0.23 -24.69 -13.15
N ARG A 362 -0.64 -24.66 -11.87
CA ARG A 362 0.08 -23.98 -10.78
C ARG A 362 -0.02 -24.81 -9.50
N THR A 363 1.09 -24.89 -8.77
CA THR A 363 1.13 -25.49 -7.44
C THR A 363 0.96 -24.41 -6.37
N VAL A 364 0.14 -24.68 -5.35
CA VAL A 364 -0.04 -23.85 -4.15
C VAL A 364 0.37 -24.65 -2.92
N THR A 365 1.27 -24.11 -2.11
CA THR A 365 1.74 -24.74 -0.87
C THR A 365 1.11 -24.04 0.33
N LEU A 366 0.48 -24.80 1.22
CA LEU A 366 -0.09 -24.30 2.48
C LEU A 366 0.55 -25.08 3.63
N GLU A 367 1.24 -24.37 4.53
CA GLU A 367 1.90 -24.97 5.68
C GLU A 367 0.98 -24.88 6.89
N VAL A 368 0.45 -26.01 7.36
CA VAL A 368 -0.36 -26.06 8.59
C VAL A 368 0.54 -26.34 9.79
N LEU A 369 0.54 -25.43 10.76
CA LEU A 369 1.26 -25.53 12.03
C LEU A 369 0.30 -25.82 13.19
N GLU A 370 0.83 -26.36 14.29
CA GLU A 370 0.03 -26.68 15.48
C GLU A 370 -0.40 -25.41 16.22
N GLU A 371 -1.44 -25.49 17.05
CA GLU A 371 -1.90 -24.34 17.86
C GLU A 371 -0.79 -23.80 18.79
N ASP A 372 0.07 -24.69 19.30
CA ASP A 372 1.21 -24.35 20.17
C ASP A 372 2.28 -23.50 19.46
N ASP A 373 2.42 -23.59 18.12
CA ASP A 373 3.42 -22.83 17.34
C ASP A 373 3.14 -21.32 17.30
N PHE A 374 1.95 -20.90 17.73
CA PHE A 374 1.54 -19.49 17.81
C PHE A 374 1.46 -18.95 19.26
N ILE A 375 1.82 -19.77 20.26
CA ILE A 375 1.85 -19.35 21.67
C ILE A 375 3.09 -18.48 21.91
N ARG A 376 2.87 -17.18 22.07
CA ARG A 376 3.93 -16.19 22.34
C ARG A 376 4.02 -15.90 23.84
N PRO A 377 5.21 -15.95 24.47
CA PRO A 377 5.38 -15.73 25.91
C PRO A 377 5.20 -14.25 26.31
N GLY A 378 5.02 -14.01 27.61
CA GLY A 378 4.87 -12.67 28.18
C GLY A 378 3.44 -12.10 28.08
N SER A 379 3.30 -10.80 28.35
CA SER A 379 2.05 -10.06 28.16
C SER A 379 1.93 -9.54 26.72
N ARG A 380 0.70 -9.34 26.25
CA ARG A 380 0.41 -8.82 24.90
C ARG A 380 0.81 -7.35 24.77
N LEU A 381 1.20 -6.92 23.57
CA LEU A 381 1.64 -5.54 23.33
C LEU A 381 0.54 -4.53 23.69
N ARG A 382 -0.71 -4.79 23.27
CA ARG A 382 -1.89 -3.99 23.62
C ARG A 382 -2.13 -3.78 25.10
N ASP A 383 -1.86 -4.80 25.93
CA ASP A 383 -2.11 -4.74 27.38
C ASP A 383 -1.02 -3.92 28.07
N LEU A 384 0.23 -4.09 27.63
CA LEU A 384 1.35 -3.32 28.15
C LEU A 384 1.25 -1.84 27.75
N ALA A 385 0.91 -1.54 26.49
CA ALA A 385 0.69 -0.16 26.03
C ALA A 385 -0.52 0.51 26.71
N ALA A 386 -1.64 -0.21 26.85
CA ALA A 386 -2.81 0.30 27.58
C ALA A 386 -2.51 0.61 29.06
N SER A 387 -1.53 -0.07 29.68
CA SER A 387 -1.09 0.25 31.05
C SER A 387 -0.34 1.60 31.18
N ARG A 388 -0.04 2.25 30.04
CA ARG A 388 0.67 3.52 29.91
C ARG A 388 -0.16 4.60 29.21
N ASP A 389 -1.48 4.38 29.10
CA ASP A 389 -2.42 5.23 28.37
C ASP A 389 -2.03 5.45 26.88
N LEU A 390 -1.33 4.49 26.27
CA LEU A 390 -0.85 4.52 24.88
C LEU A 390 -1.71 3.62 23.98
N LEU A 391 -2.13 4.16 22.82
CA LEU A 391 -2.70 3.37 21.73
C LEU A 391 -1.58 2.63 21.00
N PHE A 392 -1.72 1.32 20.79
CA PHE A 392 -0.75 0.48 20.11
C PHE A 392 -1.45 -0.30 19.00
N GLY A 393 -1.07 -0.02 17.75
CA GLY A 393 -1.90 -0.35 16.59
C GLY A 393 -1.17 -0.89 15.37
N TYR A 394 -1.98 -1.22 14.38
CA TYR A 394 -1.54 -1.73 13.08
C TYR A 394 -2.41 -1.21 11.93
N ALA A 395 -1.83 -1.08 10.74
CA ALA A 395 -2.61 -0.98 9.51
C ALA A 395 -3.16 -2.36 9.11
N ALA A 396 -4.47 -2.45 8.94
CA ALA A 396 -5.15 -3.69 8.63
C ALA A 396 -5.30 -3.91 7.12
N LEU A 397 -4.86 -5.09 6.67
CA LEU A 397 -4.90 -5.56 5.30
C LEU A 397 -6.35 -5.58 4.77
N GLN A 398 -6.57 -4.97 3.61
CA GLN A 398 -7.85 -5.04 2.94
C GLN A 398 -8.21 -6.47 2.54
N GLY A 399 -9.45 -6.89 2.84
CA GLY A 399 -9.96 -8.22 2.52
C GLY A 399 -9.25 -9.37 3.26
N PHE A 400 -8.64 -9.14 4.44
CA PHE A 400 -7.96 -10.21 5.21
C PHE A 400 -8.84 -11.45 5.44
N TYR A 401 -10.16 -11.28 5.60
CA TYR A 401 -11.14 -12.36 5.83
C TYR A 401 -11.44 -13.22 4.59
N GLU A 402 -10.86 -12.87 3.43
CA GLU A 402 -10.85 -13.64 2.17
C GLU A 402 -9.48 -14.32 1.93
N ARG A 403 -8.49 -14.09 2.80
CA ARG A 403 -7.18 -14.76 2.75
C ARG A 403 -7.23 -16.14 3.43
N PRO A 404 -6.46 -17.13 2.98
CA PRO A 404 -6.43 -18.49 3.54
C PRO A 404 -6.16 -18.54 5.05
N ASP A 405 -5.30 -17.64 5.53
CA ASP A 405 -4.83 -17.45 6.90
C ASP A 405 -5.56 -16.32 7.64
N GLY A 406 -6.63 -15.75 7.06
CA GLY A 406 -7.37 -14.63 7.63
C GLY A 406 -7.94 -14.89 9.03
N ALA A 407 -8.11 -16.17 9.39
CA ALA A 407 -8.41 -16.65 10.73
C ALA A 407 -7.33 -16.24 11.74
N LEU A 408 -6.10 -16.65 11.43
CA LEU A 408 -4.88 -16.46 12.21
C LEU A 408 -4.48 -14.98 12.24
N TYR A 409 -4.58 -14.30 11.10
CA TYR A 409 -4.37 -12.86 10.98
C TYR A 409 -5.29 -12.09 11.94
N ALA A 410 -6.60 -12.36 11.91
CA ALA A 410 -7.57 -11.65 12.75
C ALA A 410 -7.40 -11.93 14.25
N ASP A 411 -7.05 -13.18 14.59
CA ASP A 411 -6.83 -13.62 15.97
C ASP A 411 -5.59 -12.94 16.58
N ILE A 412 -4.45 -13.00 15.87
CA ILE A 412 -3.21 -12.31 16.30
C ILE A 412 -3.41 -10.79 16.39
N ALA A 413 -4.11 -10.21 15.41
CA ALA A 413 -4.42 -8.78 15.42
C ALA A 413 -5.26 -8.37 16.64
N ALA A 414 -6.27 -9.17 16.99
CA ALA A 414 -7.09 -8.95 18.18
C ALA A 414 -6.31 -9.18 19.49
N GLU A 415 -5.39 -10.13 19.52
CA GLU A 415 -4.55 -10.41 20.68
C GLU A 415 -3.50 -9.32 20.96
N GLU A 416 -2.89 -8.71 19.94
CA GLU A 416 -1.73 -7.83 20.11
C GLU A 416 -2.00 -6.33 20.02
N PHE A 417 -3.09 -5.87 19.40
CA PHE A 417 -3.34 -4.44 19.13
C PHE A 417 -4.64 -3.91 19.74
N ASN A 418 -4.63 -2.66 20.22
CA ASN A 418 -5.82 -1.93 20.74
C ASN A 418 -6.24 -0.76 19.82
N PHE A 419 -5.59 -0.60 18.68
CA PHE A 419 -5.77 0.49 17.73
C PHE A 419 -5.60 -0.06 16.30
N VAL A 420 -6.34 0.45 15.32
CA VAL A 420 -6.31 -0.07 13.94
C VAL A 420 -6.64 1.00 12.91
N THR A 421 -5.93 0.96 11.78
CA THR A 421 -6.16 1.84 10.63
C THR A 421 -6.53 1.05 9.39
N THR A 422 -7.39 1.64 8.55
CA THR A 422 -7.65 1.08 7.21
C THR A 422 -6.49 1.41 6.28
N GLU A 423 -5.68 0.41 5.91
CA GLU A 423 -4.52 0.61 5.01
C GLU A 423 -4.94 1.30 3.69
N ASN A 424 -6.10 0.91 3.14
CA ASN A 424 -6.62 1.45 1.88
C ASN A 424 -8.15 1.68 1.85
N SER A 425 -8.94 1.04 2.71
CA SER A 425 -10.41 0.97 2.53
C SER A 425 -11.19 2.29 2.67
N LEU A 426 -10.59 3.35 3.23
CA LEU A 426 -11.19 4.69 3.30
C LEU A 426 -10.63 5.68 2.26
N LYS A 427 -9.67 5.27 1.42
CA LYS A 427 -9.09 6.12 0.38
C LYS A 427 -10.07 6.32 -0.79
N TRP A 428 -9.94 7.46 -1.47
CA TRP A 428 -10.90 7.98 -2.44
C TRP A 428 -11.25 7.04 -3.60
N ASP A 429 -10.26 6.45 -4.26
CA ASP A 429 -10.44 5.57 -5.42
C ASP A 429 -11.22 4.28 -5.09
N LEU A 430 -11.01 3.72 -3.90
CA LEU A 430 -11.74 2.55 -3.43
C LEU A 430 -13.10 2.92 -2.83
N LEU A 431 -13.19 4.03 -2.09
CA LEU A 431 -14.37 4.40 -1.32
C LEU A 431 -15.42 5.15 -2.14
N ASN A 432 -15.03 6.04 -3.05
CA ASN A 432 -15.93 6.81 -3.92
C ASN A 432 -15.47 6.83 -5.40
N PRO A 433 -15.40 5.65 -6.05
CA PRO A 433 -14.85 5.50 -7.40
C PRO A 433 -15.57 6.29 -8.50
N LEU A 434 -16.87 6.57 -8.35
CA LEU A 434 -17.68 7.33 -9.31
C LEU A 434 -18.49 8.43 -8.58
N PRO A 435 -18.89 9.53 -9.25
CA PRO A 435 -19.65 10.62 -8.63
C PRO A 435 -20.88 10.13 -7.85
N GLY A 436 -20.86 10.30 -6.53
CA GLY A 436 -21.94 9.88 -5.62
C GLY A 436 -22.12 8.37 -5.37
N LYS A 437 -21.29 7.51 -5.98
CA LYS A 437 -21.30 6.04 -5.77
C LYS A 437 -20.25 5.66 -4.73
N TYR A 438 -20.69 5.19 -3.56
CA TYR A 438 -19.78 4.82 -2.48
C TYR A 438 -19.72 3.30 -2.27
N ARG A 439 -18.57 2.81 -1.81
CA ARG A 439 -18.28 1.38 -1.59
C ARG A 439 -17.89 1.08 -0.15
N TRP A 440 -18.81 1.34 0.78
CA TRP A 440 -18.56 1.28 2.22
C TRP A 440 -18.13 -0.09 2.77
N ALA A 441 -18.43 -1.19 2.07
CA ALA A 441 -18.35 -2.53 2.67
C ALA A 441 -16.96 -2.92 3.22
N GLN A 442 -15.88 -2.57 2.53
CA GLN A 442 -14.51 -2.90 2.97
C GLN A 442 -14.10 -2.13 4.24
N ALA A 443 -14.54 -0.87 4.38
CA ALA A 443 -14.34 -0.08 5.59
C ALA A 443 -15.25 -0.57 6.73
N ASP A 444 -16.53 -0.80 6.45
CA ASP A 444 -17.52 -1.29 7.41
C ASP A 444 -17.13 -2.66 8.02
N ASN A 445 -16.55 -3.57 7.23
CA ASN A 445 -16.07 -4.87 7.71
C ASN A 445 -14.92 -4.73 8.72
N LEU A 446 -13.99 -3.82 8.45
CA LEU A 446 -12.84 -3.56 9.32
C LEU A 446 -13.26 -2.84 10.60
N ILE A 447 -14.14 -1.84 10.50
CA ILE A 447 -14.71 -1.13 11.66
C ILE A 447 -15.54 -2.10 12.54
N GLN A 448 -16.27 -3.04 11.94
CA GLN A 448 -16.96 -4.09 12.69
C GLN A 448 -15.99 -5.04 13.41
N LEU A 449 -14.89 -5.45 12.77
CA LEU A 449 -13.83 -6.22 13.44
C LEU A 449 -13.27 -5.42 14.63
N ALA A 450 -12.89 -4.15 14.42
CA ALA A 450 -12.33 -3.29 15.45
C ALA A 450 -13.24 -3.20 16.69
N LYS A 451 -14.55 -3.03 16.49
CA LYS A 451 -15.55 -3.05 17.57
C LYS A 451 -15.56 -4.37 18.35
N VAL A 452 -15.52 -5.51 17.66
CA VAL A 452 -15.51 -6.85 18.30
C VAL A 452 -14.20 -7.10 19.05
N SER A 453 -13.07 -6.72 18.46
CA SER A 453 -11.70 -6.81 19.01
C SER A 453 -11.37 -5.73 20.06
N ARG A 454 -12.29 -4.79 20.31
CA ARG A 454 -12.12 -3.62 21.19
C ARG A 454 -10.86 -2.83 20.82
N GLN A 455 -10.82 -2.39 19.58
CA GLN A 455 -9.79 -1.51 19.04
C GLN A 455 -10.42 -0.15 18.73
N ALA A 456 -9.72 0.93 19.06
CA ALA A 456 -10.03 2.25 18.51
C ALA A 456 -9.65 2.28 17.03
N VAL A 457 -10.39 3.04 16.21
CA VAL A 457 -10.14 3.14 14.77
C VAL A 457 -9.53 4.50 14.43
N HIS A 458 -8.55 4.49 13.52
CA HIS A 458 -8.01 5.68 12.88
C HIS A 458 -8.33 5.65 11.39
N GLY A 459 -8.97 6.73 10.94
CA GLY A 459 -9.45 6.90 9.57
C GLY A 459 -8.39 7.51 8.69
N HIS A 460 -7.97 6.77 7.67
CA HIS A 460 -6.90 7.15 6.74
C HIS A 460 -7.39 6.97 5.29
N THR A 461 -7.53 8.03 4.49
CA THR A 461 -7.36 9.46 4.79
C THR A 461 -8.38 10.27 3.97
N LEU A 462 -8.74 11.47 4.45
CA LEU A 462 -9.79 12.29 3.83
C LEU A 462 -9.30 13.10 2.63
N VAL A 463 -8.04 13.56 2.62
CA VAL A 463 -7.46 14.36 1.52
C VAL A 463 -6.01 13.93 1.29
N TRP A 464 -5.73 13.42 0.10
CA TRP A 464 -4.40 13.01 -0.34
C TRP A 464 -4.23 13.33 -1.83
N TYR A 465 -3.00 13.39 -2.33
CA TYR A 465 -2.71 13.75 -3.72
C TYR A 465 -2.81 12.56 -4.70
N THR A 466 -2.68 11.34 -4.18
CA THR A 466 -2.76 10.09 -4.95
C THR A 466 -3.97 9.26 -4.51
N GLN A 467 -4.21 8.13 -5.18
CA GLN A 467 -5.42 7.29 -5.01
C GLN A 467 -6.74 8.08 -5.16
N LEU A 468 -6.74 9.10 -6.03
CA LEU A 468 -7.93 9.85 -6.43
C LEU A 468 -8.58 9.21 -7.68
N PRO A 469 -9.92 9.04 -7.71
CA PRO A 469 -10.63 8.50 -8.85
C PRO A 469 -10.57 9.45 -10.06
N GLY A 470 -10.70 8.87 -11.26
CA GLY A 470 -10.55 9.63 -12.52
C GLY A 470 -11.51 10.81 -12.65
N TRP A 471 -12.72 10.71 -12.11
CA TRP A 471 -13.72 11.80 -12.17
C TRP A 471 -13.32 13.04 -11.37
N ILE A 472 -12.58 12.89 -10.26
CA ILE A 472 -12.04 14.04 -9.49
C ILE A 472 -10.96 14.75 -10.30
N LYS A 473 -10.02 14.00 -10.88
CA LYS A 473 -8.95 14.57 -11.71
C LYS A 473 -9.50 15.34 -12.92
N ARG A 474 -10.58 14.82 -13.53
CA ARG A 474 -11.29 15.41 -14.68
C ARG A 474 -12.30 16.52 -14.29
N SER A 475 -12.54 16.78 -13.01
CA SER A 475 -13.48 17.82 -12.57
C SER A 475 -12.92 19.24 -12.76
N GLU A 476 -13.81 20.20 -13.03
CA GLU A 476 -13.49 21.62 -13.17
C GLU A 476 -12.83 22.16 -11.89
N LEU A 477 -11.81 23.02 -12.04
CA LEU A 477 -11.06 23.57 -10.90
C LEU A 477 -11.96 24.23 -9.86
N ALA A 478 -13.02 24.92 -10.30
CA ALA A 478 -13.97 25.61 -9.43
C ALA A 478 -14.84 24.67 -8.57
N ASP A 479 -15.03 23.42 -9.00
CA ASP A 479 -15.90 22.43 -8.32
C ASP A 479 -15.12 21.59 -7.29
N ARG A 480 -13.78 21.52 -7.40
CA ARG A 480 -12.91 20.65 -6.58
C ARG A 480 -12.97 20.94 -5.09
N GLU A 481 -13.10 22.20 -4.64
CA GLU A 481 -13.33 22.51 -3.22
C GLU A 481 -14.62 21.84 -2.71
N THR A 482 -15.71 21.98 -3.48
CA THR A 482 -17.01 21.42 -3.09
C THR A 482 -16.99 19.90 -3.09
N HIS A 483 -16.34 19.27 -4.08
CA HIS A 483 -16.15 17.82 -4.10
C HIS A 483 -15.34 17.31 -2.90
N MET A 484 -14.21 17.97 -2.57
CA MET A 484 -13.41 17.64 -1.38
C MET A 484 -14.26 17.70 -0.11
N ARG A 485 -15.02 18.80 0.04
CA ARG A 485 -15.84 19.04 1.23
C ARG A 485 -17.06 18.13 1.34
N GLU A 486 -17.72 17.79 0.23
CA GLU A 486 -18.80 16.78 0.18
C GLU A 486 -18.30 15.39 0.61
N PHE A 487 -17.10 15.00 0.20
CA PHE A 487 -16.50 13.73 0.61
C PHE A 487 -16.19 13.71 2.11
N ILE A 488 -15.52 14.75 2.61
CA ILE A 488 -15.22 14.91 4.05
C ILE A 488 -16.52 14.83 4.88
N ASP A 489 -17.55 15.58 4.49
CA ASP A 489 -18.88 15.58 5.15
C ASP A 489 -19.51 14.19 5.21
N ARG A 490 -19.55 13.46 4.09
CA ARG A 490 -20.20 12.14 4.02
C ARG A 490 -19.44 11.06 4.78
N VAL A 491 -18.11 11.02 4.66
CA VAL A 491 -17.28 10.00 5.30
C VAL A 491 -17.30 10.21 6.82
N LEU A 492 -17.09 11.44 7.29
CA LEU A 492 -17.14 11.73 8.72
C LEU A 492 -18.54 11.54 9.31
N THR A 493 -19.60 11.96 8.61
CA THR A 493 -20.97 11.76 9.10
C THR A 493 -21.35 10.28 9.19
N ARG A 494 -20.88 9.42 8.28
CA ARG A 494 -21.14 7.96 8.37
C ARG A 494 -20.47 7.35 9.60
N TYR A 495 -19.26 7.80 9.93
CA TYR A 495 -18.38 7.17 10.90
C TYR A 495 -18.18 7.95 12.22
N ALA A 496 -18.97 8.99 12.46
CA ALA A 496 -18.84 9.90 13.61
C ALA A 496 -18.86 9.19 14.98
N ASP A 497 -19.67 8.14 15.14
CA ASP A 497 -19.76 7.36 16.39
C ASP A 497 -18.65 6.29 16.51
N ASP A 498 -17.89 6.03 15.44
CA ASP A 498 -17.09 4.82 15.24
C ASP A 498 -15.58 5.06 15.08
N VAL A 499 -15.19 6.19 14.48
CA VAL A 499 -13.80 6.51 14.13
C VAL A 499 -13.40 7.83 14.79
N PRO A 500 -12.77 7.78 15.99
CA PRO A 500 -12.46 8.98 16.76
C PRO A 500 -11.26 9.80 16.25
N ILE A 501 -10.42 9.26 15.36
CA ILE A 501 -9.16 9.88 14.94
C ILE A 501 -9.06 9.84 13.41
N TRP A 502 -8.68 10.94 12.77
CA TRP A 502 -8.63 11.06 11.30
C TRP A 502 -7.39 11.76 10.78
N ASP A 503 -6.74 11.16 9.78
CA ASP A 503 -5.82 11.87 8.89
C ASP A 503 -6.66 12.71 7.93
N VAL A 504 -6.79 14.00 8.23
CA VAL A 504 -7.59 14.92 7.42
C VAL A 504 -6.84 15.26 6.13
N VAL A 505 -5.54 15.52 6.22
CA VAL A 505 -4.66 15.77 5.10
C VAL A 505 -3.41 14.92 5.24
N ASN A 506 -3.08 14.21 4.17
CA ASN A 506 -1.91 13.35 4.07
C ASN A 506 -0.92 13.92 3.03
N GLU A 507 0.38 13.95 3.37
CA GLU A 507 1.50 14.17 2.43
C GLU A 507 1.38 15.41 1.52
N ALA A 508 0.97 16.54 2.09
CA ALA A 508 0.84 17.80 1.37
C ALA A 508 2.18 18.49 1.07
N LEU A 509 3.30 17.98 1.60
CA LEU A 509 4.64 18.54 1.42
C LEU A 509 5.46 17.73 0.41
N GLU A 510 6.26 18.44 -0.39
CA GLU A 510 7.35 17.86 -1.18
C GLU A 510 8.61 17.63 -0.34
N ALA A 511 9.60 16.93 -0.88
CA ALA A 511 10.86 16.61 -0.18
C ALA A 511 11.68 17.86 0.23
N ASP A 512 11.49 18.99 -0.44
CA ASP A 512 12.11 20.28 -0.14
C ASP A 512 11.35 21.11 0.91
N GLY A 513 10.19 20.62 1.40
CA GLY A 513 9.34 21.33 2.35
C GLY A 513 8.39 22.37 1.76
N THR A 514 8.30 22.47 0.43
CA THR A 514 7.24 23.25 -0.25
C THR A 514 5.92 22.48 -0.29
N LEU A 515 4.81 23.17 -0.62
CA LEU A 515 3.52 22.52 -0.82
C LEU A 515 3.48 21.78 -2.17
N ARG A 516 3.05 20.52 -2.12
CA ARG A 516 2.83 19.66 -3.29
C ARG A 516 1.77 20.25 -4.23
N HIS A 517 2.16 20.45 -5.48
CA HIS A 517 1.29 20.83 -6.60
C HIS A 517 0.33 19.68 -6.96
N SER A 518 -0.68 19.48 -6.11
CA SER A 518 -1.71 18.44 -6.20
C SER A 518 -2.99 18.95 -6.86
N THR A 519 -3.88 18.02 -7.22
CA THR A 519 -5.26 18.31 -7.70
C THR A 519 -6.04 19.30 -6.82
N TRP A 520 -5.76 19.31 -5.50
CA TRP A 520 -6.36 20.22 -4.54
C TRP A 520 -5.67 21.59 -4.55
N TYR A 521 -4.33 21.61 -4.56
CA TYR A 521 -3.53 22.84 -4.66
C TYR A 521 -3.82 23.61 -5.96
N GLU A 522 -3.96 22.93 -7.10
CA GLU A 522 -4.37 23.51 -8.39
C GLU A 522 -5.69 24.30 -8.31
N ALA A 523 -6.60 23.94 -7.40
CA ALA A 523 -7.92 24.55 -7.26
C ALA A 523 -7.98 25.65 -6.19
N MET A 524 -7.19 25.52 -5.12
CA MET A 524 -7.36 26.27 -3.87
C MET A 524 -6.07 26.92 -3.36
N GLY A 525 -4.92 26.73 -4.02
CA GLY A 525 -3.61 27.06 -3.46
C GLY A 525 -3.37 26.35 -2.13
N GLY A 526 -2.65 26.98 -1.20
CA GLY A 526 -2.39 26.42 0.13
C GLY A 526 -3.61 26.34 1.07
N ASP A 527 -4.68 27.10 0.79
CA ASP A 527 -5.89 27.12 1.65
C ASP A 527 -6.61 25.76 1.70
N PHE A 528 -6.36 24.82 0.78
CA PHE A 528 -7.03 23.51 0.75
C PHE A 528 -6.90 22.75 2.07
N ILE A 529 -5.77 22.91 2.76
CA ILE A 529 -5.47 22.26 4.04
C ILE A 529 -6.40 22.82 5.12
N ASP A 530 -6.45 24.14 5.30
CA ASP A 530 -7.33 24.79 6.27
C ASP A 530 -8.82 24.50 5.98
N ILE A 531 -9.23 24.54 4.71
CA ILE A 531 -10.58 24.20 4.28
C ILE A 531 -10.94 22.77 4.68
N ALA A 532 -10.04 21.81 4.46
CA ALA A 532 -10.25 20.41 4.82
C ALA A 532 -10.42 20.23 6.33
N PHE A 533 -9.53 20.82 7.15
CA PHE A 533 -9.64 20.76 8.63
C PHE A 533 -10.90 21.44 9.15
N ARG A 534 -11.30 22.60 8.62
CA ARG A 534 -12.54 23.27 9.04
C ARG A 534 -13.78 22.49 8.64
N GLN A 535 -13.82 21.91 7.44
CA GLN A 535 -14.92 21.03 7.06
C GLN A 535 -14.94 19.78 7.94
N ALA A 536 -13.78 19.19 8.25
CA ALA A 536 -13.70 18.02 9.11
C ALA A 536 -14.23 18.30 10.53
N ARG A 537 -13.87 19.44 11.14
CA ARG A 537 -14.39 19.85 12.45
C ARG A 537 -15.89 20.15 12.42
N LEU A 538 -16.44 20.65 11.32
CA LEU A 538 -17.90 20.84 11.17
C LEU A 538 -18.65 19.50 11.11
N SER A 539 -18.07 18.50 10.44
CA SER A 539 -18.70 17.19 10.23
C SER A 539 -18.51 16.22 11.41
N ALA A 540 -17.37 16.29 12.10
CA ALA A 540 -17.07 15.51 13.30
C ALA A 540 -16.49 16.42 14.42
N PRO A 541 -17.36 17.12 15.20
CA PRO A 541 -16.94 18.10 16.19
C PRO A 541 -16.01 17.55 17.30
N ASP A 542 -16.17 16.28 17.66
CA ASP A 542 -15.46 15.64 18.78
C ASP A 542 -14.27 14.75 18.35
N ALA A 543 -14.00 14.61 17.05
CA ALA A 543 -12.90 13.78 16.54
C ALA A 543 -11.52 14.46 16.70
N THR A 544 -10.46 13.67 16.85
CA THR A 544 -9.08 14.13 16.74
C THR A 544 -8.69 14.26 15.26
N LEU A 545 -8.26 15.45 14.85
CA LEU A 545 -7.93 15.77 13.47
C LEU A 545 -6.41 15.94 13.30
N LEU A 546 -5.82 15.08 12.44
CA LEU A 546 -4.38 14.98 12.22
C LEU A 546 -3.96 15.45 10.82
N TYR A 547 -2.76 16.03 10.74
CA TYR A 547 -1.96 16.12 9.51
C TYR A 547 -0.94 14.97 9.53
N ASN A 548 -0.84 14.16 8.47
CA ASN A 548 0.03 12.98 8.43
C ASN A 548 1.06 13.04 7.28
N ASP A 549 2.32 12.64 7.54
CA ASP A 549 3.39 12.73 6.53
C ASP A 549 4.63 11.85 6.85
N TYR A 550 5.41 11.51 5.81
CA TYR A 550 6.72 10.85 5.91
C TYR A 550 7.89 11.84 5.86
N ASP A 551 9.08 11.42 6.30
CA ASP A 551 10.34 12.17 6.28
C ASP A 551 10.31 13.57 6.92
N VAL A 552 9.29 13.83 7.76
CA VAL A 552 9.13 15.06 8.54
C VAL A 552 9.63 14.93 9.99
N SER A 553 9.92 13.72 10.46
CA SER A 553 10.29 13.45 11.86
C SER A 553 11.71 13.90 12.22
N PHE A 554 12.66 13.84 11.30
CA PHE A 554 14.07 14.21 11.50
C PHE A 554 14.42 15.49 10.72
N ALA A 555 15.56 16.14 11.03
CA ALA A 555 15.87 17.44 10.47
C ALA A 555 16.09 17.41 8.95
N GLY A 556 15.67 18.47 8.28
CA GLY A 556 15.77 18.62 6.83
C GLY A 556 14.63 19.46 6.28
N PRO A 557 14.69 19.82 4.99
CA PRO A 557 13.77 20.78 4.39
C PRO A 557 12.29 20.44 4.60
N LYS A 558 11.91 19.16 4.45
CA LYS A 558 10.53 18.69 4.68
C LYS A 558 10.06 18.85 6.13
N SER A 559 10.93 18.64 7.11
CA SER A 559 10.61 18.86 8.53
C SER A 559 10.48 20.35 8.86
N ASP A 560 11.34 21.20 8.29
CA ASP A 560 11.21 22.66 8.41
C ASP A 560 9.92 23.16 7.73
N GLY A 561 9.54 22.56 6.59
CA GLY A 561 8.23 22.72 5.93
C GLY A 561 7.05 22.34 6.83
N LEU A 562 7.10 21.18 7.50
CA LEU A 562 6.09 20.78 8.48
C LEU A 562 5.95 21.81 9.60
N ILE A 563 7.07 22.26 10.19
CA ILE A 563 7.07 23.23 11.29
C ILE A 563 6.45 24.56 10.84
N ALA A 564 6.81 25.05 9.65
CA ALA A 564 6.24 26.26 9.07
C ALA A 564 4.74 26.13 8.78
N LEU A 565 4.31 25.00 8.19
CA LEU A 565 2.91 24.70 7.91
C LEU A 565 2.08 24.60 9.20
N MET A 566 2.52 23.81 10.19
CA MET A 566 1.80 23.66 11.47
C MET A 566 1.70 24.98 12.22
N THR A 567 2.77 25.79 12.25
CA THR A 567 2.73 27.14 12.84
C THR A 567 1.68 28.01 12.13
N SER A 568 1.68 28.01 10.79
CA SER A 568 0.73 28.81 9.99
C SER A 568 -0.74 28.39 10.20
N LEU A 569 -1.01 27.09 10.32
CA LEU A 569 -2.33 26.55 10.62
C LEU A 569 -2.80 26.95 12.03
N LYS A 570 -1.92 26.85 13.04
CA LYS A 570 -2.25 27.28 14.43
C LYS A 570 -2.49 28.79 14.50
N ASP A 571 -1.66 29.60 13.83
CA ASP A 571 -1.81 31.06 13.76
C ASP A 571 -3.09 31.49 13.01
N ALA A 572 -3.52 30.72 11.99
CA ALA A 572 -4.77 30.93 11.27
C ALA A 572 -6.03 30.43 12.03
N GLY A 573 -5.85 29.80 13.20
CA GLY A 573 -6.94 29.20 13.98
C GLY A 573 -7.56 27.96 13.33
N THR A 574 -6.80 27.23 12.49
CA THR A 574 -7.23 25.97 11.91
C THR A 574 -7.40 24.91 13.01
N PRO A 575 -8.48 24.09 13.00
CA PRO A 575 -8.74 23.11 14.06
C PRO A 575 -7.94 21.81 13.87
N VAL A 576 -6.60 21.92 13.83
CA VAL A 576 -5.66 20.79 13.84
C VAL A 576 -5.26 20.44 15.28
N ASP A 577 -5.41 19.17 15.65
CA ASP A 577 -5.18 18.68 17.01
C ASP A 577 -3.82 17.99 17.19
N GLY A 578 -3.27 17.44 16.11
CA GLY A 578 -2.02 16.68 16.16
C GLY A 578 -1.36 16.42 14.82
N VAL A 579 -0.19 15.79 14.88
CA VAL A 579 0.60 15.38 13.72
C VAL A 579 0.86 13.87 13.76
N GLY A 580 0.52 13.21 12.65
CA GLY A 580 0.92 11.86 12.31
C GLY A 580 2.31 11.85 11.66
N PHE A 581 3.22 11.09 12.26
CA PHE A 581 4.54 10.81 11.72
C PHE A 581 4.54 9.37 11.21
N GLN A 582 4.60 9.20 9.89
CA GLN A 582 4.57 7.86 9.28
C GLN A 582 5.74 7.00 9.78
N MET A 583 6.94 7.56 9.84
CA MET A 583 8.17 6.86 10.31
C MET A 583 8.48 5.56 9.55
N HIS A 584 8.44 5.63 8.22
CA HIS A 584 8.93 4.60 7.32
C HIS A 584 10.47 4.57 7.26
N LEU A 585 11.13 3.79 8.13
CA LEU A 585 12.57 3.82 8.35
C LEU A 585 13.32 2.61 7.75
N ASP A 586 14.66 2.69 7.78
CA ASP A 586 15.57 1.56 7.54
C ASP A 586 16.26 1.14 8.86
N ALA A 587 16.73 -0.11 8.94
CA ALA A 587 17.31 -0.69 10.16
C ALA A 587 18.67 -0.10 10.58
N ASP A 588 19.27 0.80 9.82
CA ASP A 588 20.48 1.56 10.19
C ASP A 588 20.20 3.01 10.65
N PHE A 589 18.92 3.41 10.76
CA PHE A 589 18.54 4.74 11.24
C PHE A 589 19.06 5.03 12.65
N ASP A 590 19.75 6.17 12.82
CA ASP A 590 20.42 6.58 14.06
C ASP A 590 20.06 8.00 14.55
N ARG A 591 19.16 8.72 13.85
CA ARG A 591 18.86 10.15 14.06
C ARG A 591 17.80 10.43 15.14
N PHE A 592 17.81 9.65 16.22
CA PHE A 592 16.78 9.68 17.27
C PHE A 592 16.68 11.02 18.02
N ASP A 593 17.82 11.68 18.28
CA ASP A 593 17.86 13.02 18.92
C ASP A 593 17.10 14.07 18.09
N GLU A 594 17.12 13.95 16.77
CA GLU A 594 16.41 14.86 15.87
C GLU A 594 14.89 14.62 15.90
N VAL A 595 14.47 13.35 15.99
CA VAL A 595 13.06 12.97 16.17
C VAL A 595 12.54 13.49 17.50
N ALA A 596 13.31 13.36 18.59
CA ALA A 596 12.98 13.95 19.88
C ALA A 596 12.79 15.48 19.79
N ALA A 597 13.67 16.17 19.06
CA ALA A 597 13.59 17.62 18.88
C ALA A 597 12.36 18.03 18.05
N THR A 598 12.02 17.32 16.97
CA THR A 598 10.81 17.60 16.16
C THR A 598 9.53 17.32 16.95
N PHE A 599 9.49 16.21 17.70
CA PHE A 599 8.39 15.91 18.60
C PHE A 599 8.20 17.03 19.64
N GLN A 600 9.29 17.55 20.22
CA GLN A 600 9.19 18.68 21.15
C GLN A 600 8.65 19.96 20.47
N LYS A 601 9.09 20.27 19.24
CA LYS A 601 8.55 21.42 18.48
C LYS A 601 7.05 21.31 18.24
N MET A 602 6.53 20.12 17.91
CA MET A 602 5.07 19.92 17.77
C MET A 602 4.36 20.05 19.12
N ALA A 603 4.95 19.52 20.18
CA ALA A 603 4.39 19.63 21.52
C ALA A 603 4.31 21.08 22.03
N ASP A 604 5.29 21.93 21.66
CA ASP A 604 5.33 23.36 21.95
C ASP A 604 4.24 24.15 21.19
N LEU A 605 3.76 23.64 20.04
CA LEU A 605 2.62 24.16 19.28
C LEU A 605 1.25 23.68 19.81
N ASP A 606 1.22 23.00 20.96
CA ASP A 606 0.01 22.37 21.51
C ASP A 606 -0.64 21.41 20.49
N LEU A 607 0.20 20.55 19.88
CA LEU A 607 -0.20 19.47 18.99
C LEU A 607 0.17 18.12 19.62
N ASP A 608 -0.77 17.17 19.60
CA ASP A 608 -0.51 15.80 20.01
C ASP A 608 0.17 14.99 18.88
N ILE A 609 0.89 13.93 19.25
CA ILE A 609 1.81 13.21 18.37
C ILE A 609 1.33 11.78 18.19
N TYR A 610 1.32 11.32 16.94
CA TYR A 610 0.92 9.98 16.56
C TYR A 610 2.03 9.39 15.70
N ILE A 611 2.59 8.25 16.08
CA ILE A 611 3.38 7.44 15.16
C ILE A 611 2.38 6.56 14.43
N THR A 612 2.25 6.76 13.12
CA THR A 612 1.09 6.29 12.34
C THR A 612 1.38 5.09 11.45
N GLU A 613 2.58 4.97 10.88
CA GLU A 613 2.86 4.01 9.80
C GLU A 613 4.24 3.34 9.94
N LEU A 614 4.70 3.09 11.17
CA LEU A 614 6.07 2.64 11.41
C LEU A 614 6.35 1.29 10.73
N ASP A 615 7.37 1.27 9.87
CA ASP A 615 8.03 0.07 9.41
C ASP A 615 9.55 0.31 9.38
N VAL A 616 10.34 -0.75 9.54
CA VAL A 616 11.81 -0.64 9.63
C VAL A 616 12.45 -1.66 8.71
N SER A 617 12.78 -1.23 7.50
CA SER A 617 13.25 -2.09 6.41
C SER A 617 14.67 -2.63 6.64
N ILE A 618 14.86 -3.93 6.41
CA ILE A 618 16.17 -4.61 6.44
C ILE A 618 16.73 -4.65 5.01
N ARG A 619 17.66 -3.74 4.70
CA ARG A 619 18.39 -3.72 3.42
C ARG A 619 19.72 -4.46 3.51
N ASN A 620 20.44 -4.52 2.39
CA ASN A 620 21.68 -5.28 2.21
C ASN A 620 22.70 -5.10 3.36
N GLY A 621 22.91 -6.17 4.14
CA GLY A 621 23.87 -6.19 5.25
C GLY A 621 23.32 -5.82 6.62
N MET A 622 22.08 -5.34 6.70
CA MET A 622 21.37 -5.07 7.96
C MET A 622 20.85 -6.38 8.59
N THR A 623 20.43 -6.31 9.85
CA THR A 623 19.97 -7.47 10.63
C THR A 623 18.70 -7.17 11.43
N GLU A 624 17.94 -8.21 11.77
CA GLU A 624 16.78 -8.09 12.68
C GLU A 624 17.15 -7.53 14.06
N ALA A 625 18.41 -7.68 14.49
CA ALA A 625 18.91 -7.11 15.74
C ALA A 625 19.01 -5.58 15.66
N GLN A 626 19.44 -5.03 14.51
CA GLN A 626 19.44 -3.58 14.27
C GLN A 626 18.01 -3.05 14.10
N GLN A 627 17.16 -3.76 13.35
CA GLN A 627 15.72 -3.46 13.24
C GLN A 627 15.07 -3.35 14.63
N ALA A 628 15.37 -4.28 15.53
CA ALA A 628 14.83 -4.29 16.89
C ALA A 628 15.25 -3.06 17.72
N VAL A 629 16.49 -2.56 17.53
CA VAL A 629 16.95 -1.31 18.17
C VAL A 629 16.12 -0.13 17.67
N VAL A 630 15.94 0.04 16.35
CA VAL A 630 15.15 1.16 15.80
C VAL A 630 13.71 1.13 16.32
N TYR A 631 13.05 -0.03 16.34
CA TYR A 631 11.71 -0.18 16.93
C TYR A 631 11.66 0.24 18.42
N GLU A 632 12.65 -0.19 19.22
CA GLU A 632 12.74 0.13 20.65
C GLU A 632 13.04 1.61 20.93
N GLU A 633 13.94 2.23 20.17
CA GLU A 633 14.29 3.64 20.32
C GLU A 633 13.12 4.55 19.91
N VAL A 634 12.47 4.28 18.77
CA VAL A 634 11.26 5.03 18.35
C VAL A 634 10.12 4.89 19.38
N LEU A 635 9.97 3.72 20.01
CA LEU A 635 9.02 3.54 21.10
C LEU A 635 9.42 4.34 22.35
N SER A 636 10.70 4.39 22.67
CA SER A 636 11.23 5.16 23.81
C SER A 636 10.95 6.64 23.65
N LEU A 637 11.19 7.21 22.46
CA LEU A 637 10.86 8.59 22.12
C LEU A 637 9.37 8.91 22.33
N CYS A 638 8.48 8.02 21.93
CA CYS A 638 7.04 8.17 22.14
C CYS A 638 6.68 8.12 23.64
N LEU A 639 7.25 7.17 24.40
CA LEU A 639 6.99 7.04 25.83
C LEU A 639 7.52 8.22 26.66
N GLU A 640 8.59 8.86 26.20
CA GLU A 640 9.21 10.02 26.87
C GLU A 640 8.50 11.34 26.54
N GLN A 641 7.86 11.43 25.36
CA GLN A 641 7.06 12.58 24.96
C GLN A 641 5.60 12.42 25.43
N ALA A 642 5.21 13.15 26.48
CA ALA A 642 3.87 13.09 27.08
C ALA A 642 2.69 13.43 26.12
N ARG A 643 2.97 14.04 24.97
CA ARG A 643 2.00 14.26 23.89
C ARG A 643 1.93 13.15 22.84
N CYS A 644 2.79 12.13 22.86
CA CYS A 644 2.61 10.95 22.03
C CYS A 644 1.41 10.14 22.52
N LYS A 645 0.43 9.89 21.64
CA LYS A 645 -0.84 9.21 21.99
C LYS A 645 -0.99 7.85 21.33
N ALA A 646 -0.29 7.61 20.22
CA ALA A 646 -0.32 6.33 19.52
C ALA A 646 1.04 5.92 18.96
N TYR A 647 1.24 4.60 18.94
CA TYR A 647 2.33 3.92 18.26
C TYR A 647 1.74 2.85 17.34
N GLN A 648 1.72 3.12 16.04
CA GLN A 648 1.14 2.25 15.03
C GLN A 648 2.17 1.80 14.00
N ILE A 649 2.08 0.54 13.62
CA ILE A 649 2.96 -0.15 12.66
C ILE A 649 2.19 -0.31 11.33
N TRP A 650 2.83 -0.12 10.17
CA TRP A 650 2.15 -0.25 8.87
C TRP A 650 2.03 -1.72 8.41
N GLY A 651 1.17 -2.44 9.13
CA GLY A 651 1.01 -3.88 9.09
C GLY A 651 1.54 -4.53 10.38
N PHE A 652 1.67 -5.85 10.40
CA PHE A 652 2.38 -6.54 11.49
C PHE A 652 3.16 -7.79 11.06
N THR A 653 2.76 -8.49 9.99
CA THR A 653 3.50 -9.63 9.41
C THR A 653 4.15 -9.26 8.08
N ASP A 654 5.42 -9.64 7.92
CA ASP A 654 6.19 -9.51 6.67
C ASP A 654 5.51 -10.18 5.46
N MET A 655 4.51 -11.04 5.65
CA MET A 655 3.71 -11.62 4.56
C MET A 655 2.88 -10.57 3.79
N TYR A 656 2.47 -9.50 4.49
CA TYR A 656 1.49 -8.52 4.02
C TYR A 656 1.96 -7.06 4.14
N SER A 657 3.27 -6.84 4.23
CA SER A 657 3.82 -5.48 4.09
C SER A 657 3.72 -4.99 2.64
N TRP A 658 3.53 -3.68 2.47
CA TRP A 658 3.76 -2.98 1.19
C TRP A 658 5.24 -2.98 0.75
N ARG A 659 6.14 -3.33 1.68
CA ARG A 659 7.59 -3.45 1.53
C ARG A 659 8.06 -4.89 1.84
N ASP A 660 7.30 -5.90 1.39
CA ASP A 660 7.52 -7.31 1.77
C ASP A 660 8.94 -7.82 1.44
N GLU A 661 9.62 -7.24 0.45
CA GLU A 661 10.99 -7.56 0.07
C GLU A 661 12.04 -7.20 1.12
N PHE A 662 11.74 -6.27 2.05
CA PHE A 662 12.67 -5.82 3.10
C PHE A 662 12.36 -6.37 4.50
N ASN A 663 11.37 -7.28 4.63
CA ASN A 663 10.92 -7.88 5.89
C ASN A 663 10.85 -6.86 7.06
N PRO A 664 10.01 -5.81 6.95
CA PRO A 664 10.18 -4.60 7.74
C PRO A 664 9.37 -4.59 9.05
N LEU A 665 8.59 -5.64 9.35
CA LEU A 665 7.59 -5.69 10.42
C LEU A 665 8.01 -6.58 11.60
N ILE A 666 7.16 -6.68 12.63
CA ILE A 666 7.50 -7.32 13.92
C ILE A 666 7.21 -8.84 13.97
N PHE A 667 6.46 -9.37 13.00
CA PHE A 667 6.26 -10.80 12.78
C PHE A 667 6.79 -11.21 11.41
N ASP A 668 7.36 -12.41 11.31
CA ASP A 668 7.81 -12.96 10.03
C ASP A 668 6.63 -13.41 9.15
N ARG A 669 6.95 -13.96 7.97
CA ARG A 669 5.97 -14.49 7.00
C ARG A 669 5.20 -15.74 7.48
N ARG A 670 5.58 -16.31 8.63
CA ARG A 670 4.96 -17.48 9.29
C ARG A 670 4.33 -17.11 10.65
N TYR A 671 4.10 -15.81 10.88
CA TYR A 671 3.57 -15.23 12.12
C TYR A 671 4.42 -15.48 13.38
N GLN A 672 5.70 -15.82 13.22
CA GLN A 672 6.64 -15.97 14.34
C GLN A 672 7.16 -14.59 14.77
N THR A 673 7.37 -14.40 16.07
CA THR A 673 7.86 -13.14 16.64
C THR A 673 9.31 -12.89 16.25
N LYS A 674 9.60 -11.73 15.64
CA LYS A 674 10.97 -11.29 15.36
C LYS A 674 11.60 -10.61 16.59
N PRO A 675 12.92 -10.40 16.64
CA PRO A 675 13.59 -9.64 17.70
C PRO A 675 12.94 -8.28 18.01
N ALA A 676 12.37 -7.60 17.01
CA ALA A 676 11.64 -6.35 17.19
C ALA A 676 10.40 -6.49 18.10
N TYR A 677 9.59 -7.55 17.95
CA TYR A 677 8.46 -7.82 18.87
C TYR A 677 8.96 -7.94 20.32
N ALA A 678 10.07 -8.66 20.54
CA ALA A 678 10.61 -8.88 21.88
C ALA A 678 11.19 -7.59 22.49
N ALA A 679 11.78 -6.71 21.67
CA ALA A 679 12.27 -5.41 22.11
C ALA A 679 11.12 -4.48 22.53
N LEU A 680 10.05 -4.39 21.72
CA LEU A 680 8.83 -3.65 22.06
C LEU A 680 8.16 -4.19 23.32
N GLN A 681 7.98 -5.51 23.44
CA GLN A 681 7.41 -6.16 24.63
C GLN A 681 8.23 -5.86 25.89
N ARG A 682 9.57 -5.89 25.79
CA ARG A 682 10.46 -5.52 26.89
C ARG A 682 10.31 -4.06 27.26
N ARG A 683 10.43 -3.12 26.31
CA ARG A 683 10.36 -1.67 26.58
C ARG A 683 9.00 -1.25 27.14
N LEU A 684 7.90 -1.84 26.66
CA LEU A 684 6.56 -1.67 27.21
C LEU A 684 6.37 -2.31 28.61
N SER A 685 7.33 -3.07 29.13
CA SER A 685 7.31 -3.64 30.49
C SER A 685 8.20 -2.90 31.51
N GLU A 686 9.09 -2.02 31.05
CA GLU A 686 10.04 -1.25 31.89
C GLU A 686 9.44 0.07 32.38
N ASN A 687 9.31 0.26 33.69
CA ASN A 687 8.73 1.47 34.32
C ASN A 687 9.42 2.79 33.93
#